data_AF-A0A8C2U970-F1
#
_entry.id   AF-A0A8C2U970-F1
#
_cell.length_a   1.000
_cell.length_b   1.000
_cell.length_c   1.000
_cell.angle_alpha   90.00
_cell.angle_beta   90.00
_cell.angle_gamma   90.00
#
_symmetry.space_group_name_H-M   'P 1'
#
loop_
_entity.id
_entity.type
_entity.pdbx_description
1 polymer ?
#
loop_
_entity_poly.entity_id
_entity_poly.type
_entity_poly.pdbx_seq_one_letter_code
_entity_poly.pdbx_strand_id
1 'polypeptide(L)'
;GAECPAGRESRDRLSLWDRRPHPAAPLSDRQTDSVLELKAAAENLPVPPELPIEDLCSLTSQSLTVALTAAVPESTEDVLLKGFAMLGMENERIETAQQFFSWFAQLQTQMDQDEGAKYRQMRDYLSGFQEQCDAILNDVNSALQHLESLQKQYLFVSTKTGTLHEACEQLLKEQSELVDLAENIQQKLSYFNELENINTKLNSPTLSVNSEGFIPMLAKLDDCIAYISSHPNFKDYPVYLTKFKQCLLKAMHLIKTYTVNTLQNLTSQLMKRDPSAVPNSDNAFTLFYVKFRAAAPKVRTLIEQVEQRSEKMPEYQQVLNEIHQCYLDQRELLLGPSISSTVTELTSQNNRDHCALVRSGCAFMVHVCQDEHQLYNEFFTKPTPKLDELLEKLCLSLYDVLRPMIIHVIHLETLSELCGILKNEMLEDHVQNNAEQLGAFAAGVKQMLEDVQERLVYRTHIYIQTDIIGYKPAPGDLAYPDKLEMMEQIAQSLKEEQKKLPSEASFSDVRLEDPDSCNLVNSGSVESLNPRQQSTISPADLHGMWYPTVRRTLVCLSKLYRCIDRAVFQGLSQEALSACVHSLLGAADSISKNKTQVDGQLFLIKHLLILREQIAPFHTDFTIKEISLDLKKTRDAAFKILNPKTVSRFFRLNSNNALIQFLLEGTPEIREHYIDSKKDVDRHLKAACEQFIQQQTKQFIEQLEEFMTKVAALKAMATQGGPKYSLSQQPWAQPAKINDMVSSTYKTIKTKLQSTLRSMSLYLSNKDTEFILFKPVRNNIQQMFQKLHALLKEEFSNEDLQIIACPSMEQVNLLLSISK
;
A
#
# COMPACT_ATOMS: atom_id res chain seq x y z
N GLY A 1 -46.77 96.81 133.18
CA GLY A 1 -45.50 97.33 133.72
C GLY A 1 -44.51 97.36 132.59
N ALA A 2 -43.91 98.53 132.35
CA ALA A 2 -42.97 98.78 131.27
C ALA A 2 -41.60 98.15 131.55
N GLU A 3 -40.94 97.59 130.52
CA GLU A 3 -39.49 97.34 130.49
C GLU A 3 -38.96 97.30 129.04
N CYS A 4 -37.70 97.75 128.86
CA CYS A 4 -37.06 98.30 127.66
C CYS A 4 -36.88 97.36 126.42
N PRO A 5 -36.78 97.90 125.18
CA PRO A 5 -36.56 97.12 123.96
C PRO A 5 -35.08 96.75 123.65
N ALA A 6 -34.09 97.25 124.38
CA ALA A 6 -32.66 97.14 124.02
C ALA A 6 -31.98 95.76 124.25
N GLY A 7 -32.62 94.84 124.96
CA GLY A 7 -32.00 93.56 125.38
C GLY A 7 -31.99 92.43 124.34
N ARG A 8 -32.82 92.50 123.29
CA ARG A 8 -32.92 91.42 122.29
C ARG A 8 -31.80 91.46 121.24
N GLU A 9 -31.43 92.65 120.75
CA GLU A 9 -30.39 92.78 119.71
C GLU A 9 -28.98 92.41 120.22
N SER A 10 -28.69 92.64 121.50
CA SER A 10 -27.39 92.30 122.09
C SER A 10 -27.17 90.77 122.20
N ARG A 11 -28.27 90.01 122.39
CA ARG A 11 -28.23 88.54 122.52
C ARG A 11 -28.07 87.85 121.17
N ASP A 12 -28.67 88.41 120.12
CA ASP A 12 -28.51 87.91 118.75
C ASP A 12 -27.09 88.14 118.23
N ARG A 13 -26.41 89.23 118.61
CA ARG A 13 -25.00 89.48 118.23
C ARG A 13 -24.00 88.53 118.89
N LEU A 14 -24.23 88.11 120.14
CA LEU A 14 -23.40 87.10 120.83
C LEU A 14 -23.52 85.71 120.20
N SER A 15 -24.67 85.36 119.61
CA SER A 15 -24.87 84.08 118.93
C SER A 15 -24.07 83.94 117.62
N LEU A 16 -23.59 85.06 117.07
CA LEU A 16 -22.76 85.11 115.87
C LEU A 16 -21.26 84.92 116.16
N TRP A 17 -20.83 84.96 117.43
CA TRP A 17 -19.40 84.91 117.80
C TRP A 17 -18.78 83.51 117.71
N ASP A 18 -19.56 82.43 117.89
CA ASP A 18 -19.04 81.04 118.06
C ASP A 18 -19.33 80.07 116.89
N ARG A 19 -19.77 80.54 115.71
CA ARG A 19 -20.10 79.65 114.58
C ARG A 19 -18.87 79.21 113.77
N ARG A 20 -18.61 77.89 113.73
CA ARG A 20 -17.51 77.21 112.99
C ARG A 20 -17.27 77.62 111.52
N PRO A 21 -18.27 77.94 110.68
CA PRO A 21 -17.98 78.28 109.29
C PRO A 21 -17.37 79.68 109.12
N HIS A 22 -17.72 80.66 109.97
CA HIS A 22 -17.20 82.05 109.95
C HIS A 22 -17.14 82.64 111.37
N PRO A 23 -16.16 82.26 112.19
CA PRO A 23 -15.97 82.89 113.49
C PRO A 23 -15.38 84.29 113.30
N ALA A 24 -16.06 85.31 113.84
CA ALA A 24 -15.56 86.69 113.89
C ALA A 24 -14.61 86.92 115.07
N ALA A 25 -14.02 85.84 115.62
CA ALA A 25 -13.14 85.87 116.77
C ALA A 25 -11.66 86.02 116.31
N PRO A 26 -10.86 86.86 116.98
CA PRO A 26 -9.43 86.96 116.71
C PRO A 26 -8.72 85.61 116.89
N LEU A 27 -7.67 85.37 116.11
CA LEU A 27 -6.86 84.15 116.21
C LEU A 27 -6.22 84.05 117.61
N SER A 28 -6.31 82.86 118.22
CA SER A 28 -5.63 82.63 119.50
C SER A 28 -4.11 82.55 119.31
N ASP A 29 -3.33 82.94 120.32
CA ASP A 29 -1.85 82.98 120.28
C ASP A 29 -1.22 81.67 119.76
N ARG A 30 -1.85 80.52 120.05
CA ARG A 30 -1.40 79.21 119.56
C ARG A 30 -1.59 79.01 118.05
N GLN A 31 -2.67 79.55 117.50
CA GLN A 31 -2.97 79.43 116.07
C GLN A 31 -2.11 80.37 115.24
N THR A 32 -1.82 81.57 115.75
CA THR A 32 -0.82 82.46 115.16
C THR A 32 0.58 81.83 115.17
N ASP A 33 0.96 81.14 116.25
CA ASP A 33 2.23 80.38 116.31
C ASP A 33 2.28 79.24 115.28
N SER A 34 1.21 78.43 115.14
CA SER A 34 1.16 77.33 114.15
C SER A 34 1.24 77.83 112.70
N VAL A 35 0.69 79.01 112.46
CA VAL A 35 0.72 79.67 111.17
C VAL A 35 2.11 80.25 110.87
N LEU A 36 2.79 80.81 111.88
CA LEU A 36 4.19 81.23 111.78
C LEU A 36 5.13 80.03 111.52
N GLU A 37 4.89 78.88 112.16
CA GLU A 37 5.61 77.64 111.88
C GLU A 37 5.38 77.13 110.45
N LEU A 38 4.13 77.13 109.97
CA LEU A 38 3.81 76.75 108.59
C LEU A 38 4.44 77.70 107.58
N LYS A 39 4.49 78.99 107.87
CA LYS A 39 5.17 79.98 107.01
C LYS A 39 6.68 79.74 106.96
N ALA A 40 7.32 79.45 108.10
CA ALA A 40 8.74 79.11 108.16
C ALA A 40 9.07 77.79 107.43
N ALA A 41 8.15 76.83 107.45
CA ALA A 41 8.27 75.58 106.69
C ALA A 41 8.06 75.78 105.18
N ALA A 42 7.17 76.70 104.78
CA ALA A 42 6.90 77.01 103.38
C ALA A 42 8.04 77.80 102.68
N GLU A 43 8.77 78.65 103.41
CA GLU A 43 9.93 79.39 102.89
C GLU A 43 11.14 78.49 102.55
N ASN A 44 11.17 77.24 103.03
CA ASN A 44 12.30 76.31 102.86
C ASN A 44 12.01 75.08 101.97
N LEU A 45 11.05 75.16 101.03
CA LEU A 45 10.81 74.04 100.11
C LEU A 45 11.77 74.06 98.91
N PRO A 46 12.64 73.04 98.73
CA PRO A 46 13.44 72.89 97.52
C PRO A 46 12.54 72.48 96.34
N VAL A 47 12.73 73.13 95.19
CA VAL A 47 11.95 72.86 93.97
C VAL A 47 12.37 71.49 93.36
N PRO A 48 11.43 70.63 92.95
CA PRO A 48 11.73 69.35 92.29
C PRO A 48 12.44 69.53 90.92
N PRO A 49 13.38 68.64 90.56
CA PRO A 49 14.31 68.82 89.42
C PRO A 49 13.75 68.55 88.02
N GLU A 50 12.44 68.35 87.86
CA GLU A 50 11.84 67.80 86.63
C GLU A 50 10.73 68.69 86.01
N LEU A 51 10.77 70.01 86.24
CA LEU A 51 9.92 70.94 85.51
C LEU A 51 10.59 71.41 84.22
N PRO A 52 9.94 71.30 83.05
CA PRO A 52 10.44 71.86 81.80
C PRO A 52 10.53 73.40 81.87
N ILE A 53 11.69 73.93 81.47
CA ILE A 53 12.22 75.27 81.77
C ILE A 53 11.60 76.42 80.92
N GLU A 54 10.54 76.20 80.15
CA GLU A 54 10.16 77.17 79.10
C GLU A 54 9.07 78.21 79.43
N ASP A 55 8.48 78.27 80.64
CA ASP A 55 7.46 79.31 80.95
C ASP A 55 7.60 79.96 82.35
N LEU A 56 8.81 80.38 82.69
CA LEU A 56 9.17 80.98 83.99
C LEU A 56 9.05 82.53 84.09
N CYS A 57 8.36 83.23 83.17
CA CYS A 57 8.35 84.70 83.17
C CYS A 57 7.17 85.42 83.86
N SER A 58 6.22 84.72 84.49
CA SER A 58 4.98 85.40 84.94
C SER A 58 4.80 85.57 86.44
N LEU A 59 5.64 84.98 87.29
CA LEU A 59 5.41 84.98 88.75
C LEU A 59 6.60 85.51 89.53
N THR A 60 7.00 86.75 89.25
CA THR A 60 7.70 87.57 90.23
C THR A 60 6.93 88.87 90.45
N SER A 61 6.58 89.08 91.72
CA SER A 61 6.54 90.40 92.35
C SER A 61 5.47 91.38 91.86
N GLN A 62 4.34 91.43 92.57
CA GLN A 62 3.72 92.72 92.91
C GLN A 62 3.34 92.76 94.39
N SER A 63 4.35 93.07 95.21
CA SER A 63 4.16 93.82 96.44
C SER A 63 3.70 95.24 96.07
N LEU A 64 2.42 95.54 96.24
CA LEU A 64 1.93 96.93 96.16
C LEU A 64 2.06 97.57 97.54
N THR A 65 3.21 98.21 97.73
CA THR A 65 3.42 99.33 98.63
C THR A 65 2.43 100.45 98.29
N VAL A 66 1.47 100.71 99.17
CA VAL A 66 0.74 101.98 99.16
C VAL A 66 1.47 102.95 100.10
N ALA A 67 2.08 103.95 99.49
CA ALA A 67 2.79 105.03 100.16
C ALA A 67 1.79 105.97 100.87
N LEU A 68 1.96 106.10 102.18
CA LEU A 68 1.46 107.24 102.95
C LEU A 68 2.24 108.48 102.52
N THR A 69 1.63 109.35 101.71
CA THR A 69 2.10 110.73 101.55
C THR A 69 1.13 111.66 102.26
N ALA A 70 1.40 111.84 103.55
CA ALA A 70 0.95 112.97 104.33
C ALA A 70 1.48 114.26 103.70
N ALA A 71 0.61 115.22 103.45
CA ALA A 71 0.96 116.62 103.37
C ALA A 71 0.36 117.29 104.60
N VAL A 72 1.22 117.79 105.47
CA VAL A 72 0.86 118.72 106.55
C VAL A 72 0.59 120.08 105.90
N PRO A 73 -0.56 120.71 106.19
CA PRO A 73 -0.47 122.15 106.41
C PRO A 73 -1.31 122.65 107.60
N GLU A 74 -0.62 123.40 108.46
CA GLU A 74 -1.03 124.68 109.04
C GLU A 74 -2.52 124.90 109.39
N SER A 75 -3.04 124.12 110.32
CA SER A 75 -4.09 124.49 111.30
C SER A 75 -4.67 123.20 111.88
N THR A 76 -4.57 122.99 113.20
CA THR A 76 -4.97 121.75 113.90
C THR A 76 -6.47 121.44 113.83
N GLU A 77 -7.31 122.37 113.41
CA GLU A 77 -8.76 122.15 113.32
C GLU A 77 -9.18 121.48 112.00
N ASP A 78 -8.46 121.71 110.89
CA ASP A 78 -8.84 121.20 109.56
C ASP A 78 -8.49 119.72 109.34
N VAL A 79 -7.49 119.18 110.05
CA VAL A 79 -7.09 117.76 109.97
C VAL A 79 -8.14 116.85 110.59
N LEU A 80 -8.74 117.27 111.70
CA LEU A 80 -9.81 116.52 112.36
C LEU A 80 -11.05 116.47 111.47
N LEU A 81 -11.43 117.61 110.88
CA LEU A 81 -12.56 117.67 109.94
C LEU A 81 -12.40 116.76 108.72
N LYS A 82 -11.19 116.68 108.12
CA LYS A 82 -10.92 115.77 107.00
C LYS A 82 -10.89 114.29 107.41
N GLY A 83 -10.38 113.97 108.60
CA GLY A 83 -10.42 112.60 109.15
C GLY A 83 -11.84 112.10 109.41
N PHE A 84 -12.72 112.98 109.93
CA PHE A 84 -14.13 112.66 110.14
C PHE A 84 -14.92 112.55 108.82
N ALA A 85 -14.56 113.31 107.78
CA ALA A 85 -15.17 113.19 106.46
C ALA A 85 -14.79 111.88 105.73
N MET A 86 -13.54 111.43 105.86
CA MET A 86 -13.08 110.17 105.25
C MET A 86 -13.69 108.93 105.94
N LEU A 87 -14.09 109.07 107.20
CA LEU A 87 -14.84 108.10 107.98
C LEU A 87 -16.38 108.25 107.83
N GLY A 88 -16.85 109.09 106.89
CA GLY A 88 -18.27 109.19 106.52
C GLY A 88 -19.18 109.79 107.60
N MET A 89 -18.63 110.63 108.49
CA MET A 89 -19.36 111.25 109.60
C MET A 89 -19.49 112.77 109.41
N GLU A 90 -20.28 113.21 108.43
CA GLU A 90 -20.55 114.64 108.20
C GLU A 90 -21.78 115.19 108.96
N ASN A 91 -22.63 114.34 109.57
CA ASN A 91 -23.87 114.81 110.23
C ASN A 91 -24.12 114.34 111.67
N GLU A 92 -23.20 113.61 112.31
CA GLU A 92 -23.38 113.19 113.72
C GLU A 92 -22.12 113.47 114.54
N ARG A 93 -22.21 114.43 115.45
CA ARG A 93 -21.15 114.67 116.45
C ARG A 93 -21.21 113.55 117.49
N ILE A 94 -20.08 112.88 117.72
CA ILE A 94 -19.95 111.90 118.81
C ILE A 94 -19.93 112.66 120.13
N GLU A 95 -21.09 112.80 120.75
CA GLU A 95 -21.22 113.54 122.01
C GLU A 95 -21.18 112.61 123.24
N THR A 96 -21.24 111.27 123.05
CA THR A 96 -21.31 110.30 124.15
C THR A 96 -20.29 109.16 124.03
N ALA A 97 -19.64 108.77 125.14
CA ALA A 97 -18.62 107.71 125.18
C ALA A 97 -19.09 106.34 124.63
N GLN A 98 -20.38 106.03 124.71
CA GLN A 98 -20.95 104.79 124.15
C GLN A 98 -20.83 104.71 122.63
N GLN A 99 -20.98 105.83 121.91
CA GLN A 99 -20.84 105.88 120.46
C GLN A 99 -19.39 105.62 120.01
N PHE A 100 -18.41 106.05 120.81
CA PHE A 100 -16.99 105.75 120.56
C PHE A 100 -16.68 104.25 120.74
N PHE A 101 -17.17 103.62 121.82
CA PHE A 101 -16.93 102.18 122.04
C PHE A 101 -17.61 101.30 120.98
N SER A 102 -18.80 101.67 120.48
CA SER A 102 -19.43 100.93 119.38
C SER A 102 -18.65 101.03 118.07
N TRP A 103 -18.08 102.20 117.78
CA TRP A 103 -17.24 102.41 116.60
C TRP A 103 -15.91 101.66 116.73
N PHE A 104 -15.25 101.72 117.88
CA PHE A 104 -14.00 101.00 118.13
C PHE A 104 -14.18 99.48 118.06
N ALA A 105 -15.30 98.93 118.58
CA ALA A 105 -15.61 97.51 118.47
C ALA A 105 -15.83 97.06 117.01
N GLN A 106 -16.45 97.91 116.17
CA GLN A 106 -16.58 97.65 114.74
C GLN A 106 -15.22 97.68 114.02
N LEU A 107 -14.36 98.64 114.37
CA LEU A 107 -13.01 98.72 113.80
C LEU A 107 -12.17 97.49 114.18
N GLN A 108 -12.26 97.04 115.43
CA GLN A 108 -11.53 95.87 115.91
C GLN A 108 -12.00 94.57 115.23
N THR A 109 -13.32 94.41 115.01
CA THR A 109 -13.83 93.25 114.25
C THR A 109 -13.44 93.28 112.77
N GLN A 110 -13.26 94.46 112.18
CA GLN A 110 -12.74 94.57 110.81
C GLN A 110 -11.26 94.14 110.73
N MET A 111 -10.44 94.53 111.70
CA MET A 111 -9.03 94.13 111.73
C MET A 111 -8.84 92.61 111.88
N ASP A 112 -9.62 91.96 112.75
CA ASP A 112 -9.55 90.50 112.95
C ASP A 112 -10.02 89.71 111.70
N GLN A 113 -10.99 90.26 110.96
CA GLN A 113 -11.45 89.69 109.70
C GLN A 113 -10.38 89.79 108.61
N ASP A 114 -9.64 90.89 108.56
CA ASP A 114 -8.58 91.12 107.59
C ASP A 114 -7.34 90.23 107.84
N GLU A 115 -6.95 89.99 109.09
CA GLU A 115 -5.84 89.06 109.40
C GLU A 115 -6.19 87.60 109.09
N GLY A 116 -7.44 87.16 109.33
CA GLY A 116 -7.89 85.78 109.11
C GLY A 116 -8.24 85.43 107.65
N ALA A 117 -8.40 86.41 106.77
CA ALA A 117 -8.86 86.19 105.38
C ALA A 117 -7.85 85.41 104.54
N LYS A 118 -6.55 85.68 104.69
CA LYS A 118 -5.48 85.06 103.88
C LYS A 118 -5.37 83.55 104.10
N TYR A 119 -5.53 83.09 105.34
CA TYR A 119 -5.43 81.67 105.67
C TYR A 119 -6.65 80.85 105.20
N ARG A 120 -7.84 81.46 105.21
CA ARG A 120 -9.06 80.83 104.67
C ARG A 120 -8.97 80.64 103.16
N GLN A 121 -8.47 81.65 102.43
CA GLN A 121 -8.24 81.53 100.99
C GLN A 121 -7.28 80.39 100.63
N MET A 122 -6.17 80.24 101.37
CA MET A 122 -5.21 79.15 101.10
C MET A 122 -5.79 77.76 101.39
N ARG A 123 -6.58 77.61 102.47
CA ARG A 123 -7.25 76.33 102.78
C ARG A 123 -8.25 75.95 101.68
N ASP A 124 -9.06 76.91 101.25
CA ASP A 124 -10.08 76.68 100.24
C ASP A 124 -9.44 76.33 98.88
N TYR A 125 -8.28 76.92 98.58
CA TYR A 125 -7.47 76.57 97.41
C TYR A 125 -6.96 75.11 97.47
N LEU A 126 -6.41 74.66 98.60
CA LEU A 126 -5.93 73.29 98.77
C LEU A 126 -7.06 72.24 98.75
N SER A 127 -8.21 72.56 99.35
CA SER A 127 -9.41 71.71 99.29
C SER A 127 -9.90 71.54 97.84
N GLY A 128 -9.91 72.63 97.07
CA GLY A 128 -10.26 72.58 95.65
C GLY A 128 -9.29 71.73 94.83
N PHE A 129 -8.00 71.74 95.16
CA PHE A 129 -7.00 70.91 94.47
C PHE A 129 -7.17 69.42 94.78
N GLN A 130 -7.51 69.06 96.02
CA GLN A 130 -7.79 67.68 96.40
C GLN A 130 -9.03 67.13 95.67
N GLU A 131 -10.12 67.91 95.62
CA GLU A 131 -11.34 67.54 94.90
C GLU A 131 -11.08 67.31 93.40
N GLN A 132 -10.20 68.10 92.79
CA GLN A 132 -9.80 67.91 91.39
C GLN A 132 -9.04 66.60 91.17
N CYS A 133 -8.11 66.23 92.06
CA CYS A 133 -7.39 64.97 91.97
C CYS A 133 -8.33 63.75 92.11
N ASP A 134 -9.28 63.82 93.04
CA ASP A 134 -10.28 62.74 93.23
C ASP A 134 -11.23 62.62 92.02
N ALA A 135 -11.60 63.75 91.40
CA ALA A 135 -12.39 63.74 90.16
C ALA A 135 -11.64 63.05 89.01
N ILE A 136 -10.35 63.39 88.80
CA ILE A 136 -9.52 62.76 87.76
C ILE A 136 -9.36 61.26 88.00
N LEU A 137 -9.16 60.84 89.26
CA LEU A 137 -8.99 59.43 89.59
C LEU A 137 -10.27 58.63 89.34
N ASN A 138 -11.44 59.22 89.60
CA ASN A 138 -12.73 58.63 89.25
C ASN A 138 -12.91 58.53 87.73
N ASP A 139 -12.57 59.57 86.97
CA ASP A 139 -12.67 59.56 85.51
C ASP A 139 -11.78 58.47 84.88
N VAL A 140 -10.56 58.29 85.40
CA VAL A 140 -9.65 57.22 84.95
C VAL A 140 -10.21 55.83 85.23
N ASN A 141 -10.81 55.62 86.41
CA ASN A 141 -11.43 54.35 86.75
C ASN A 141 -12.67 54.06 85.87
N SER A 142 -13.49 55.07 85.58
CA SER A 142 -14.59 54.94 84.63
C SER A 142 -14.10 54.61 83.22
N ALA A 143 -13.02 55.26 82.76
CA ALA A 143 -12.42 54.95 81.46
C ALA A 143 -11.93 53.50 81.36
N LEU A 144 -11.28 52.98 82.40
CA LEU A 144 -10.84 51.58 82.46
C LEU A 144 -12.02 50.59 82.42
N GLN A 145 -13.10 50.86 83.15
CA GLN A 145 -14.31 50.03 83.09
C GLN A 145 -14.95 50.05 81.70
N HIS A 146 -15.00 51.20 81.04
CA HIS A 146 -15.49 51.29 79.66
C HIS A 146 -14.62 50.49 78.70
N LEU A 147 -13.30 50.51 78.87
CA LEU A 147 -12.37 49.76 78.03
C LEU A 147 -12.50 48.24 78.21
N GLU A 148 -12.70 47.77 79.45
CA GLU A 148 -12.97 46.36 79.73
C GLU A 148 -14.32 45.91 79.14
N SER A 149 -15.34 46.76 79.24
CA SER A 149 -16.65 46.51 78.62
C SER A 149 -16.56 46.44 77.10
N LEU A 150 -15.82 47.37 76.48
CA LEU A 150 -15.58 47.38 75.04
C LEU A 150 -14.84 46.12 74.58
N GLN A 151 -13.84 45.66 75.34
CA GLN A 151 -13.13 44.42 75.03
C GLN A 151 -14.08 43.22 75.05
N LYS A 152 -14.96 43.11 76.06
CA LYS A 152 -15.97 42.04 76.13
C LYS A 152 -16.96 42.10 74.96
N GLN A 153 -17.41 43.29 74.58
CA GLN A 153 -18.29 43.48 73.42
C GLN A 153 -17.60 43.14 72.11
N TYR A 154 -16.35 43.55 71.92
CA TYR A 154 -15.56 43.20 70.73
C TYR A 154 -15.39 41.70 70.60
N LEU A 155 -15.06 41.00 71.69
CA LEU A 155 -14.92 39.54 71.70
C LEU A 155 -16.26 38.87 71.35
N PHE A 156 -17.37 39.32 71.96
CA PHE A 156 -18.70 38.81 71.65
C PHE A 156 -19.09 39.00 70.17
N VAL A 157 -18.86 40.20 69.62
CA VAL A 157 -19.14 40.51 68.21
C VAL A 157 -18.22 39.71 67.30
N SER A 158 -16.95 39.58 67.62
CA SER A 158 -15.98 38.80 66.83
C SER A 158 -16.38 37.33 66.79
N THR A 159 -16.74 36.71 67.93
CA THR A 159 -17.17 35.30 67.96
C THR A 159 -18.47 35.11 67.18
N LYS A 160 -19.47 35.99 67.37
CA LYS A 160 -20.73 35.90 66.62
C LYS A 160 -20.54 36.13 65.11
N THR A 161 -19.73 37.10 64.73
CA THR A 161 -19.43 37.39 63.31
C THR A 161 -18.64 36.25 62.69
N GLY A 162 -17.70 35.64 63.43
CA GLY A 162 -17.00 34.42 63.00
C GLY A 162 -17.95 33.25 62.76
N THR A 163 -18.87 32.97 63.69
CA THR A 163 -19.87 31.90 63.50
C THR A 163 -20.83 32.18 62.34
N LEU A 164 -21.21 33.45 62.12
CA LEU A 164 -22.05 33.84 60.99
C LEU A 164 -21.28 33.67 59.67
N HIS A 165 -20.02 34.10 59.63
CA HIS A 165 -19.18 33.96 58.45
C HIS A 165 -18.95 32.50 58.08
N GLU A 166 -18.69 31.62 59.05
CA GLU A 166 -18.57 30.17 58.85
C GLU A 166 -19.88 29.56 58.33
N ALA A 167 -21.03 29.96 58.88
CA ALA A 167 -22.33 29.52 58.38
C ALA A 167 -22.62 30.04 56.95
N CYS A 168 -22.24 31.28 56.62
CA CYS A 168 -22.38 31.83 55.27
C CYS A 168 -21.45 31.13 54.27
N GLU A 169 -20.21 30.84 54.63
CA GLU A 169 -19.27 30.06 53.80
C GLU A 169 -19.80 28.64 53.55
N GLN A 170 -20.35 27.99 54.59
CA GLN A 170 -20.98 26.69 54.43
C GLN A 170 -22.18 26.75 53.47
N LEU A 171 -23.05 27.76 53.60
CA LEU A 171 -24.19 27.96 52.70
C LEU A 171 -23.75 28.28 51.26
N LEU A 172 -22.70 29.07 51.07
CA LEU A 172 -22.15 29.36 49.74
C LEU A 172 -21.57 28.09 49.10
N LYS A 173 -20.90 27.26 49.89
CA LYS A 173 -20.40 25.96 49.43
C LYS A 173 -21.55 25.04 49.03
N GLU A 174 -22.57 24.89 49.88
CA GLU A 174 -23.77 24.10 49.57
C GLU A 174 -24.49 24.65 48.32
N GLN A 175 -24.58 25.97 48.17
CA GLN A 175 -25.14 26.59 46.97
C GLN A 175 -24.32 26.23 45.72
N SER A 176 -22.99 26.32 45.78
CA SER A 176 -22.13 25.96 44.64
C SER A 176 -22.28 24.48 44.27
N GLU A 177 -22.29 23.58 45.25
CA GLU A 177 -22.47 22.14 45.03
C GLU A 177 -23.85 21.83 44.45
N LEU A 178 -24.91 22.52 44.88
CA LEU A 178 -26.25 22.38 44.33
C LEU A 178 -26.36 22.92 42.91
N VAL A 179 -25.69 24.04 42.59
CA VAL A 179 -25.63 24.58 41.23
C VAL A 179 -24.89 23.62 40.31
N ASP A 180 -23.73 23.11 40.73
CA ASP A 180 -22.97 22.11 39.98
C ASP A 180 -23.80 20.84 39.76
N LEU A 181 -24.55 20.39 40.77
CA LEU A 181 -25.45 19.25 40.65
C LEU A 181 -26.59 19.52 39.66
N ALA A 182 -27.20 20.71 39.72
CA ALA A 182 -28.27 21.11 38.81
C ALA A 182 -27.77 21.19 37.36
N GLU A 183 -26.60 21.76 37.12
CA GLU A 183 -25.96 21.81 35.80
C GLU A 183 -25.64 20.41 35.27
N ASN A 184 -25.11 19.54 36.13
CA ASN A 184 -24.87 18.14 35.79
C ASN A 184 -26.17 17.40 35.41
N ILE A 185 -27.26 17.61 36.16
CA ILE A 185 -28.57 17.02 35.83
C ILE A 185 -29.07 17.57 34.48
N GLN A 186 -28.95 18.88 34.26
CA GLN A 186 -29.38 19.52 33.02
C GLN A 186 -28.61 19.00 31.79
N GLN A 187 -27.30 18.82 31.91
CA GLN A 187 -26.46 18.24 30.84
C GLN A 187 -26.84 16.79 30.54
N LYS A 188 -27.17 16.00 31.57
CA LYS A 188 -27.63 14.61 31.35
C LYS A 188 -29.01 14.59 30.69
N LEU A 189 -29.89 15.49 31.11
CA LEU A 189 -31.27 15.60 30.62
C LEU A 189 -31.33 16.17 29.19
N SER A 190 -30.37 16.99 28.76
CA SER A 190 -30.33 17.51 27.40
C SER A 190 -30.25 16.41 26.35
N TYR A 191 -29.50 15.32 26.59
CA TYR A 191 -29.45 14.18 25.67
C TYR A 191 -30.81 13.49 25.50
N PHE A 192 -31.65 13.47 26.55
CA PHE A 192 -32.99 12.89 26.48
C PHE A 192 -33.99 13.84 25.80
N ASN A 193 -33.89 15.15 26.04
CA ASN A 193 -34.75 16.15 25.40
C ASN A 193 -34.52 16.25 23.88
N GLU A 194 -33.28 16.04 23.43
CA GLU A 194 -32.96 16.04 21.99
C GLU A 194 -33.73 14.96 21.21
N LEU A 195 -34.23 13.89 21.86
CA LEU A 195 -35.08 12.90 21.20
C LEU A 195 -36.32 13.54 20.56
N GLU A 196 -37.01 14.42 21.29
CA GLU A 196 -38.25 15.04 20.82
C GLU A 196 -37.96 16.05 19.69
N ASN A 197 -36.86 16.79 19.82
CA ASN A 197 -36.38 17.72 18.79
C ASN A 197 -36.02 17.00 17.48
N ILE A 198 -35.28 15.88 17.57
CA ILE A 198 -34.89 15.09 16.39
C ILE A 198 -36.12 14.41 15.77
N ASN A 199 -37.00 13.82 16.59
CA ASN A 199 -38.19 13.13 16.10
C ASN A 199 -39.18 14.09 15.42
N THR A 200 -39.39 15.31 15.94
CA THR A 200 -40.24 16.33 15.29
C THR A 200 -39.67 16.78 13.94
N LYS A 201 -38.36 16.99 13.86
CA LYS A 201 -37.67 17.32 12.60
C LYS A 201 -37.77 16.20 11.56
N LEU A 202 -37.56 14.94 11.97
CA LEU A 202 -37.62 13.78 11.07
C LEU A 202 -39.03 13.46 10.56
N ASN A 203 -40.07 13.78 11.33
CA ASN A 203 -41.46 13.58 10.90
C ASN A 203 -42.00 14.77 10.05
N SER A 204 -41.20 15.82 9.83
CA SER A 204 -41.63 16.95 9.00
C SER A 204 -41.59 16.59 7.51
N PRO A 205 -42.69 16.75 6.75
CA PRO A 205 -42.76 16.36 5.34
C PRO A 205 -41.94 17.28 4.41
N THR A 206 -41.44 18.41 4.91
CA THR A 206 -40.61 19.39 4.19
C THR A 206 -39.11 19.19 4.39
N LEU A 207 -38.69 18.15 5.14
CA LEU A 207 -37.27 17.90 5.38
C LEU A 207 -36.57 17.46 4.08
N SER A 208 -35.66 18.30 3.59
CA SER A 208 -34.72 17.90 2.55
C SER A 208 -33.46 17.31 3.20
N VAL A 209 -33.08 16.11 2.76
CA VAL A 209 -31.88 15.40 3.23
C VAL A 209 -30.61 16.18 2.90
N ASN A 210 -30.65 17.04 1.87
CA ASN A 210 -29.53 17.92 1.48
C ASN A 210 -29.46 19.22 2.28
N SER A 211 -30.30 19.41 3.30
CA SER A 211 -30.22 20.61 4.15
C SER A 211 -28.95 20.59 5.00
N GLU A 212 -28.29 21.75 5.14
CA GLU A 212 -27.04 21.89 5.91
C GLU A 212 -27.20 21.46 7.38
N GLY A 213 -28.42 21.49 7.92
CA GLY A 213 -28.74 21.05 9.28
C GLY A 213 -28.92 19.54 9.46
N PHE A 214 -29.05 18.75 8.38
CA PHE A 214 -29.33 17.32 8.48
C PHE A 214 -28.11 16.51 8.94
N ILE A 215 -26.91 16.80 8.43
CA ILE A 215 -25.67 16.12 8.84
C ILE A 215 -25.33 16.37 10.33
N PRO A 216 -25.36 17.63 10.84
CA PRO A 216 -25.19 17.87 12.27
C PRO A 216 -26.26 17.21 13.14
N MET A 217 -27.50 17.09 12.65
CA MET A 217 -28.56 16.38 13.36
C MET A 217 -28.26 14.88 13.48
N LEU A 218 -27.72 14.25 12.43
CA LEU A 218 -27.26 12.86 12.49
C LEU A 218 -26.09 12.67 13.46
N ALA A 219 -25.09 13.56 13.44
CA ALA A 219 -23.99 13.50 14.40
C ALA A 219 -24.48 13.60 15.85
N LYS A 220 -25.39 14.55 16.14
CA LYS A 220 -26.04 14.65 17.47
C LYS A 220 -26.83 13.39 17.85
N LEU A 221 -27.51 12.77 16.88
CA LEU A 221 -28.24 11.53 17.10
C LEU A 221 -27.29 10.39 17.47
N ASP A 222 -26.14 10.29 16.80
CA ASP A 222 -25.10 9.31 17.11
C ASP A 222 -24.50 9.55 18.51
N ASP A 223 -24.21 10.81 18.86
CA ASP A 223 -23.69 11.18 20.18
C ASP A 223 -24.70 10.82 21.29
N CYS A 224 -26.00 11.07 21.07
CA CYS A 224 -27.05 10.68 22.00
C CYS A 224 -27.14 9.16 22.16
N ILE A 225 -27.04 8.39 21.06
CA ILE A 225 -27.03 6.93 21.10
C ILE A 225 -25.81 6.42 21.87
N ALA A 226 -24.61 6.95 21.59
CA ALA A 226 -23.37 6.57 22.26
C ALA A 226 -23.42 6.87 23.77
N TYR A 227 -23.87 8.07 24.15
CA TYR A 227 -24.02 8.48 25.54
C TYR A 227 -25.03 7.61 26.30
N ILE A 228 -26.16 7.29 25.68
CA ILE A 228 -27.17 6.43 26.27
C ILE A 228 -26.58 5.03 26.44
N SER A 229 -25.94 4.47 25.40
CA SER A 229 -25.30 3.15 25.44
C SER A 229 -24.20 3.00 26.48
N SER A 230 -23.46 4.07 26.82
CA SER A 230 -22.46 4.03 27.88
C SER A 230 -23.06 4.07 29.30
N HIS A 231 -24.36 4.32 29.45
CA HIS A 231 -25.05 4.38 30.74
C HIS A 231 -26.25 3.40 30.85
N PRO A 232 -26.02 2.07 30.92
CA PRO A 232 -27.10 1.08 31.04
C PRO A 232 -27.89 1.13 32.37
N ASN A 233 -27.36 1.84 33.38
CA ASN A 233 -27.91 1.87 34.73
C ASN A 233 -29.16 2.77 34.87
N PHE A 234 -29.55 3.53 33.82
CA PHE A 234 -30.75 4.36 33.86
C PHE A 234 -32.04 3.53 33.70
N LYS A 235 -33.08 3.88 34.47
CA LYS A 235 -34.36 3.13 34.54
C LYS A 235 -35.04 2.95 33.17
N ASP A 236 -35.15 4.02 32.39
CA ASP A 236 -35.85 4.01 31.10
C ASP A 236 -34.88 3.92 29.90
N TYR A 237 -33.61 3.60 30.14
CA TYR A 237 -32.56 3.42 29.12
C TYR A 237 -33.03 2.60 27.90
N PRO A 238 -33.59 1.38 28.04
CA PRO A 238 -33.91 0.55 26.87
C PRO A 238 -35.01 1.15 26.00
N VAL A 239 -35.93 1.91 26.59
CA VAL A 239 -37.02 2.58 25.86
C VAL A 239 -36.47 3.75 25.04
N TYR A 240 -35.64 4.60 25.65
CA TYR A 240 -35.00 5.70 24.93
C TYR A 240 -34.07 5.22 23.83
N LEU A 241 -33.22 4.22 24.11
CA LEU A 241 -32.35 3.62 23.10
C LEU A 241 -33.14 3.10 21.90
N THR A 242 -34.26 2.40 22.14
CA THR A 242 -35.11 1.90 21.05
C THR A 242 -35.70 3.04 20.23
N LYS A 243 -36.16 4.12 20.87
CA LYS A 243 -36.69 5.30 20.16
C LYS A 243 -35.61 6.04 19.36
N PHE A 244 -34.40 6.18 19.90
CA PHE A 244 -33.28 6.77 19.15
C PHE A 244 -32.88 5.91 17.95
N LYS A 245 -32.81 4.58 18.12
CA LYS A 245 -32.59 3.64 17.01
C LYS A 245 -33.69 3.74 15.95
N GLN A 246 -34.95 3.90 16.34
CA GLN A 246 -36.04 4.13 15.39
C GLN A 246 -35.88 5.46 14.63
N CYS A 247 -35.47 6.53 15.30
CA CYS A 247 -35.16 7.81 14.64
C CYS A 247 -33.99 7.65 13.64
N LEU A 248 -32.96 6.89 14.01
CA LEU A 248 -31.82 6.58 13.16
C LEU A 248 -32.27 5.82 11.91
N LEU A 249 -33.03 4.73 12.08
CA LEU A 249 -33.58 3.95 10.97
C LEU A 249 -34.44 4.79 10.03
N LYS A 250 -35.26 5.70 10.56
CA LYS A 250 -36.04 6.65 9.76
C LYS A 250 -35.13 7.60 8.96
N ALA A 251 -34.12 8.19 9.59
CA ALA A 251 -33.19 9.09 8.92
C ALA A 251 -32.40 8.37 7.82
N MET A 252 -31.97 7.14 8.07
CA MET A 252 -31.30 6.27 7.09
C MET A 252 -32.23 5.92 5.92
N HIS A 253 -33.50 5.61 6.20
CA HIS A 253 -34.49 5.36 5.16
C HIS A 253 -34.70 6.59 4.27
N LEU A 254 -34.71 7.80 4.83
CA LEU A 254 -34.79 9.04 4.06
C LEU A 254 -33.57 9.22 3.14
N ILE A 255 -32.35 8.98 3.64
CA ILE A 255 -31.12 9.01 2.82
C ILE A 255 -31.20 7.98 1.68
N LYS A 256 -31.58 6.75 2.00
CA LYS A 256 -31.75 5.66 1.02
C LYS A 256 -32.75 6.07 -0.06
N THR A 257 -33.96 6.43 0.33
CA THR A 257 -35.04 6.77 -0.59
C THR A 257 -34.69 7.96 -1.46
N TYR A 258 -34.04 8.99 -0.91
CA TYR A 258 -33.57 10.13 -1.70
C TYR A 258 -32.52 9.71 -2.75
N THR A 259 -31.52 8.93 -2.34
CA THR A 259 -30.43 8.46 -3.21
C THR A 259 -30.96 7.56 -4.32
N VAL A 260 -31.75 6.54 -3.95
CA VAL A 260 -32.36 5.58 -4.88
C VAL A 260 -33.29 6.29 -5.87
N ASN A 261 -34.17 7.18 -5.39
CA ASN A 261 -35.06 7.93 -6.28
C ASN A 261 -34.28 8.83 -7.22
N THR A 262 -33.19 9.45 -6.77
CA THR A 262 -32.35 10.30 -7.64
C THR A 262 -31.74 9.46 -8.76
N LEU A 263 -31.15 8.31 -8.46
CA LEU A 263 -30.55 7.41 -9.45
C LEU A 263 -31.60 6.84 -10.42
N GLN A 264 -32.72 6.33 -9.91
CA GLN A 264 -33.80 5.77 -10.73
C GLN A 264 -34.48 6.83 -11.62
N ASN A 265 -34.66 8.05 -11.13
CA ASN A 265 -35.20 9.15 -11.93
C ASN A 265 -34.26 9.54 -13.06
N LEU A 266 -32.94 9.57 -12.83
CA LEU A 266 -31.94 9.84 -13.87
C LEU A 266 -31.98 8.77 -14.96
N THR A 267 -31.99 7.49 -14.57
CA THR A 267 -32.12 6.36 -15.50
C THR A 267 -33.41 6.44 -16.30
N SER A 268 -34.55 6.68 -15.64
CA SER A 268 -35.85 6.82 -16.30
C SER A 268 -35.89 7.97 -17.30
N GLN A 269 -35.25 9.10 -17.00
CA GLN A 269 -35.15 10.25 -17.91
C GLN A 269 -34.25 9.97 -19.12
N LEU A 270 -33.25 9.11 -18.96
CA LEU A 270 -32.34 8.71 -20.04
C LEU A 270 -32.96 7.63 -20.94
N MET A 271 -33.75 6.71 -20.38
CA MET A 271 -34.43 5.66 -21.13
C MET A 271 -35.64 6.15 -21.93
N LYS A 272 -36.37 7.17 -21.45
CA LYS A 272 -37.58 7.72 -22.12
C LYS A 272 -37.30 8.55 -23.38
N ARG A 273 -36.11 8.45 -23.98
CA ARG A 273 -35.73 9.28 -25.14
C ARG A 273 -36.37 8.77 -26.43
N ASP A 274 -36.77 9.73 -27.29
CA ASP A 274 -37.51 9.55 -28.54
C ASP A 274 -36.86 8.57 -29.54
N PRO A 275 -37.64 7.66 -30.16
CA PRO A 275 -37.19 6.76 -31.23
C PRO A 275 -36.87 7.47 -32.58
N SER A 276 -36.95 8.81 -32.64
CA SER A 276 -36.74 9.61 -33.86
C SER A 276 -35.35 10.25 -33.96
N ALA A 277 -34.51 10.17 -32.92
CA ALA A 277 -33.13 10.65 -32.98
C ALA A 277 -32.21 9.55 -33.52
N VAL A 278 -31.59 9.79 -34.68
CA VAL A 278 -30.58 8.90 -35.26
C VAL A 278 -29.49 8.61 -34.21
N PRO A 279 -29.18 7.35 -33.91
CA PRO A 279 -28.27 7.00 -32.84
C PRO A 279 -26.84 7.12 -33.36
N ASN A 280 -26.16 8.22 -33.07
CA ASN A 280 -24.71 8.11 -32.88
C ASN A 280 -24.52 7.52 -31.49
N SER A 281 -24.13 6.25 -31.43
CA SER A 281 -23.84 5.49 -30.20
C SER A 281 -22.90 6.26 -29.26
N ASP A 282 -21.88 6.94 -29.79
CA ASP A 282 -20.92 7.76 -29.04
C ASP A 282 -21.56 8.94 -28.28
N ASN A 283 -22.60 9.55 -28.87
CA ASN A 283 -23.32 10.64 -28.23
C ASN A 283 -24.19 10.13 -27.08
N ALA A 284 -24.66 8.88 -27.14
CA ALA A 284 -25.46 8.28 -26.08
C ALA A 284 -24.60 7.98 -24.84
N PHE A 285 -23.43 7.36 -25.00
CA PHE A 285 -22.50 7.09 -23.89
C PHE A 285 -22.06 8.39 -23.20
N THR A 286 -21.64 9.39 -23.98
CA THR A 286 -21.23 10.70 -23.43
C THR A 286 -22.35 11.33 -22.59
N LEU A 287 -23.61 11.25 -23.06
CA LEU A 287 -24.76 11.75 -22.31
C LEU A 287 -25.03 10.96 -21.03
N PHE A 288 -24.85 9.63 -21.02
CA PHE A 288 -25.01 8.81 -19.84
C PHE A 288 -24.00 9.20 -18.75
N TYR A 289 -22.73 9.38 -19.10
CA TYR A 289 -21.70 9.76 -18.14
C TYR A 289 -21.87 11.21 -17.65
N VAL A 290 -22.09 12.17 -18.55
CA VAL A 290 -22.22 13.59 -18.18
C VAL A 290 -23.38 13.83 -17.21
N LYS A 291 -24.54 13.20 -17.44
CA LYS A 291 -25.70 13.40 -16.55
C LYS A 291 -25.51 12.75 -15.18
N PHE A 292 -24.88 11.58 -15.11
CA PHE A 292 -24.59 10.93 -13.82
C PHE A 292 -23.52 11.71 -13.05
N ARG A 293 -22.42 12.12 -13.70
CA ARG A 293 -21.39 12.99 -13.12
C ARG A 293 -21.95 14.30 -12.57
N ALA A 294 -22.90 14.93 -13.27
CA ALA A 294 -23.57 16.15 -12.79
C ALA A 294 -24.46 15.93 -11.54
N ALA A 295 -24.97 14.70 -11.34
CA ALA A 295 -25.78 14.35 -10.18
C ALA A 295 -24.95 13.84 -8.99
N ALA A 296 -23.75 13.30 -9.24
CA ALA A 296 -22.83 12.79 -8.23
C ALA A 296 -22.63 13.70 -7.01
N PRO A 297 -22.30 15.01 -7.13
CA PRO A 297 -22.02 15.84 -5.96
C PRO A 297 -23.22 15.99 -5.01
N LYS A 298 -24.46 15.85 -5.51
CA LYS A 298 -25.68 15.97 -4.70
C LYS A 298 -25.89 14.78 -3.77
N VAL A 299 -25.36 13.62 -4.14
CA VAL A 299 -25.58 12.36 -3.44
C VAL A 299 -24.31 11.92 -2.69
N ARG A 300 -23.13 12.28 -3.23
CA ARG A 300 -21.82 11.93 -2.68
C ARG A 300 -21.69 12.28 -1.20
N THR A 301 -22.05 13.50 -0.81
CA THR A 301 -21.96 13.92 0.61
C THR A 301 -22.79 13.04 1.53
N LEU A 302 -23.96 12.57 1.09
CA LEU A 302 -24.80 11.67 1.87
C LEU A 302 -24.23 10.25 1.93
N ILE A 303 -23.70 9.75 0.81
CA ILE A 303 -23.05 8.44 0.73
C ILE A 303 -21.81 8.40 1.63
N GLU A 304 -20.97 9.43 1.58
CA GLU A 304 -19.76 9.53 2.42
C GLU A 304 -20.12 9.49 3.91
N GLN A 305 -21.19 10.17 4.31
CA GLN A 305 -21.70 10.12 5.68
C GLN A 305 -22.23 8.73 6.09
N VAL A 306 -22.75 7.95 5.15
CA VAL A 306 -23.14 6.54 5.36
C VAL A 306 -21.91 5.62 5.43
N GLU A 307 -20.92 5.81 4.57
CA GLU A 307 -19.66 5.04 4.53
C GLU A 307 -18.79 5.24 5.78
N GLN A 308 -18.76 6.46 6.34
CA GLN A 308 -18.05 6.75 7.60
C GLN A 308 -18.74 6.07 8.80
N ARG A 309 -20.07 5.93 8.76
CA ARG A 309 -20.87 5.35 9.85
C ARG A 309 -21.05 3.83 9.73
N SER A 310 -20.81 3.25 8.55
CA SER A 310 -20.98 1.81 8.30
C SER A 310 -20.09 0.93 9.17
N GLU A 311 -18.96 1.44 9.66
CA GLU A 311 -18.04 0.71 10.54
C GLU A 311 -18.56 0.60 11.98
N LYS A 312 -19.45 1.51 12.40
CA LYS A 312 -19.92 1.59 13.79
C LYS A 312 -21.19 0.77 14.01
N MET A 313 -22.05 0.64 13.00
CA MET A 313 -23.39 0.04 13.12
C MET A 313 -23.75 -0.80 11.88
N PRO A 314 -24.23 -2.04 12.05
CA PRO A 314 -24.52 -2.96 10.94
C PRO A 314 -25.70 -2.50 10.06
N GLU A 315 -26.62 -1.71 10.60
CA GLU A 315 -27.76 -1.16 9.84
C GLU A 315 -27.27 -0.26 8.69
N TYR A 316 -26.19 0.52 8.91
CA TYR A 316 -25.63 1.38 7.87
C TYR A 316 -24.96 0.58 6.76
N GLN A 317 -24.36 -0.56 7.09
CA GLN A 317 -23.80 -1.49 6.11
C GLN A 317 -24.90 -2.09 5.21
N GLN A 318 -26.09 -2.38 5.76
CA GLN A 318 -27.23 -2.85 4.96
C GLN A 318 -27.70 -1.78 3.98
N VAL A 319 -27.91 -0.55 4.46
CA VAL A 319 -28.34 0.57 3.59
C VAL A 319 -27.30 0.88 2.51
N LEU A 320 -26.01 0.88 2.86
CA LEU A 320 -24.93 1.06 1.90
C LEU A 320 -24.94 -0.03 0.81
N ASN A 321 -25.13 -1.29 1.21
CA ASN A 321 -25.25 -2.41 0.27
C ASN A 321 -26.43 -2.25 -0.69
N GLU A 322 -27.58 -1.77 -0.22
CA GLU A 322 -28.75 -1.52 -1.05
C GLU A 322 -28.53 -0.34 -2.01
N ILE A 323 -27.84 0.73 -1.57
CA ILE A 323 -27.46 1.86 -2.43
C ILE A 323 -26.49 1.40 -3.52
N HIS A 324 -25.48 0.60 -3.18
CA HIS A 324 -24.58 0.01 -4.17
C HIS A 324 -25.33 -0.86 -5.18
N GLN A 325 -26.20 -1.77 -4.73
CA GLN A 325 -26.98 -2.60 -5.65
C GLN A 325 -27.87 -1.76 -6.55
N CYS A 326 -28.60 -0.78 -6.01
CA CYS A 326 -29.43 0.10 -6.82
C CYS A 326 -28.61 0.86 -7.87
N TYR A 327 -27.45 1.40 -7.51
CA TYR A 327 -26.55 2.05 -8.47
C TYR A 327 -26.15 1.10 -9.59
N LEU A 328 -25.68 -0.10 -9.24
CA LEU A 328 -25.22 -1.10 -10.21
C LEU A 328 -26.36 -1.56 -11.13
N ASP A 329 -27.54 -1.86 -10.58
CA ASP A 329 -28.74 -2.24 -11.35
C ASP A 329 -29.14 -1.14 -12.35
N GLN A 330 -29.08 0.14 -11.92
CA GLN A 330 -29.39 1.27 -12.79
C GLN A 330 -28.35 1.43 -13.92
N ARG A 331 -27.06 1.18 -13.64
CA ARG A 331 -26.00 1.20 -14.67
C ARG A 331 -26.14 0.02 -15.62
N GLU A 332 -26.39 -1.19 -15.13
CA GLU A 332 -26.61 -2.39 -15.94
C GLU A 332 -27.76 -2.17 -16.94
N LEU A 333 -28.87 -1.60 -16.48
CA LEU A 333 -30.04 -1.31 -17.31
C LEU A 333 -29.75 -0.33 -18.45
N LEU A 334 -28.83 0.63 -18.26
CA LEU A 334 -28.46 1.63 -19.28
C LEU A 334 -27.38 1.11 -20.24
N LEU A 335 -26.36 0.46 -19.69
CA LEU A 335 -25.15 0.08 -20.41
C LEU A 335 -25.32 -1.23 -21.15
N GLY A 336 -25.97 -2.24 -20.56
CA GLY A 336 -26.08 -3.58 -21.14
C GLY A 336 -26.61 -3.58 -22.58
N PRO A 337 -27.80 -2.99 -22.85
CA PRO A 337 -28.35 -2.92 -24.20
C PRO A 337 -27.50 -2.08 -25.16
N SER A 338 -26.92 -0.97 -24.67
CA SER A 338 -26.11 -0.05 -25.48
C SER A 338 -24.79 -0.69 -25.92
N ILE A 339 -24.12 -1.41 -25.01
CA ILE A 339 -22.89 -2.16 -25.27
C ILE A 339 -23.18 -3.30 -26.24
N SER A 340 -24.21 -4.11 -25.99
CA SER A 340 -24.58 -5.22 -26.88
C SER A 340 -24.88 -4.74 -28.30
N SER A 341 -25.59 -3.61 -28.46
CA SER A 341 -25.83 -3.00 -29.77
C SER A 341 -24.55 -2.52 -30.44
N THR A 342 -23.66 -1.84 -29.70
CA THR A 342 -22.40 -1.30 -30.23
C THR A 342 -21.44 -2.43 -30.64
N VAL A 343 -21.32 -3.48 -29.82
CA VAL A 343 -20.52 -4.67 -30.15
C VAL A 343 -21.08 -5.37 -31.39
N THR A 344 -22.40 -5.52 -31.50
CA THR A 344 -23.04 -6.10 -32.68
C THR A 344 -22.80 -5.26 -33.94
N GLU A 345 -22.84 -3.93 -33.80
CA GLU A 345 -22.54 -2.99 -34.89
C GLU A 345 -21.07 -3.12 -35.34
N LEU A 346 -20.12 -3.16 -34.40
CA LEU A 346 -18.70 -3.39 -34.69
C LEU A 346 -18.48 -4.71 -35.43
N THR A 347 -19.18 -5.78 -35.04
CA THR A 347 -19.13 -7.08 -35.73
C THR A 347 -19.66 -6.98 -37.16
N SER A 348 -20.73 -6.21 -37.39
CA SER A 348 -21.30 -6.01 -38.73
C SER A 348 -20.35 -5.25 -39.67
N GLN A 349 -19.60 -4.28 -39.13
CA GLN A 349 -18.67 -3.45 -39.89
C GLN A 349 -17.36 -4.19 -40.22
N ASN A 350 -16.83 -4.98 -39.28
CA ASN A 350 -15.52 -5.63 -39.38
C ASN A 350 -15.58 -7.14 -39.66
N ASN A 351 -16.61 -7.63 -40.36
CA ASN A 351 -16.82 -9.07 -40.58
C ASN A 351 -15.67 -9.76 -41.37
N ARG A 352 -14.81 -9.00 -42.07
CA ARG A 352 -13.68 -9.54 -42.83
C ARG A 352 -12.39 -9.65 -42.01
N ASP A 353 -12.19 -8.75 -41.04
CA ASP A 353 -10.94 -8.64 -40.28
C ASP A 353 -11.16 -8.95 -38.80
N HIS A 354 -11.06 -10.24 -38.45
CA HIS A 354 -11.24 -10.72 -37.08
C HIS A 354 -10.29 -10.02 -36.08
N CYS A 355 -9.03 -9.78 -36.47
CA CYS A 355 -8.04 -9.12 -35.63
C CYS A 355 -8.41 -7.65 -35.35
N ALA A 356 -8.93 -6.92 -36.35
CA ALA A 356 -9.37 -5.53 -36.17
C ALA A 356 -10.63 -5.44 -35.30
N LEU A 357 -11.55 -6.39 -35.45
CA LEU A 357 -12.74 -6.50 -34.61
C LEU A 357 -12.38 -6.72 -33.14
N VAL A 358 -11.49 -7.68 -32.85
CA VAL A 358 -11.07 -7.96 -31.46
C VAL A 358 -10.35 -6.76 -30.85
N ARG A 359 -9.43 -6.11 -31.58
CA ARG A 359 -8.77 -4.88 -31.08
C ARG A 359 -9.77 -3.77 -30.78
N SER A 360 -10.70 -3.50 -31.69
CA SER A 360 -11.69 -2.43 -31.53
C SER A 360 -12.68 -2.73 -30.40
N GLY A 361 -13.15 -3.98 -30.31
CA GLY A 361 -14.07 -4.42 -29.25
C GLY A 361 -13.41 -4.41 -27.87
N CYS A 362 -12.17 -4.89 -27.76
CA CYS A 362 -11.40 -4.83 -26.51
C CYS A 362 -11.06 -3.39 -26.12
N ALA A 363 -10.60 -2.54 -27.05
CA ALA A 363 -10.33 -1.14 -26.77
C ALA A 363 -11.58 -0.39 -26.28
N PHE A 364 -12.72 -0.62 -26.93
CA PHE A 364 -14.01 -0.09 -26.48
C PHE A 364 -14.35 -0.54 -25.05
N MET A 365 -14.23 -1.84 -24.75
CA MET A 365 -14.51 -2.35 -23.40
C MET A 365 -13.53 -1.82 -22.34
N VAL A 366 -12.25 -1.65 -22.69
CA VAL A 366 -11.26 -1.01 -21.80
C VAL A 366 -11.71 0.40 -21.42
N HIS A 367 -12.16 1.20 -22.40
CA HIS A 367 -12.68 2.55 -22.12
C HIS A 367 -13.93 2.51 -21.24
N VAL A 368 -14.88 1.62 -21.52
CA VAL A 368 -16.09 1.46 -20.70
C VAL A 368 -15.73 1.08 -19.26
N CYS A 369 -14.82 0.13 -19.04
CA CYS A 369 -14.39 -0.25 -17.69
C CYS A 369 -13.69 0.90 -16.96
N GLN A 370 -12.84 1.65 -17.64
CA GLN A 370 -12.17 2.83 -17.06
C GLN A 370 -13.17 3.93 -16.70
N ASP A 371 -14.10 4.25 -17.60
CA ASP A 371 -15.10 5.30 -17.39
C ASP A 371 -16.08 4.93 -16.26
N GLU A 372 -16.51 3.66 -16.17
CA GLU A 372 -17.36 3.20 -15.06
C GLU A 372 -16.64 3.22 -13.72
N HIS A 373 -15.35 2.85 -13.69
CA HIS A 373 -14.56 2.92 -12.47
C HIS A 373 -14.36 4.38 -12.01
N GLN A 374 -14.08 5.29 -12.95
CA GLN A 374 -14.00 6.73 -12.65
C GLN A 374 -15.33 7.28 -12.14
N LEU A 375 -16.45 6.95 -12.81
CA LEU A 375 -17.77 7.39 -12.40
C LEU A 375 -18.13 6.83 -11.01
N TYR A 376 -17.83 5.56 -10.74
CA TYR A 376 -18.07 4.96 -9.44
C TYR A 376 -17.33 5.72 -8.33
N ASN A 377 -16.07 6.08 -8.55
CA ASN A 377 -15.26 6.85 -7.59
C ASN A 377 -15.73 8.31 -7.40
N GLU A 378 -16.62 8.81 -8.27
CA GLU A 378 -17.29 10.10 -8.06
C GLU A 378 -18.43 10.00 -7.04
N PHE A 379 -19.08 8.84 -6.92
CA PHE A 379 -20.17 8.59 -5.99
C PHE A 379 -19.72 7.98 -4.66
N PHE A 380 -18.78 7.04 -4.70
CA PHE A 380 -18.36 6.22 -3.58
C PHE A 380 -16.88 6.43 -3.28
N THR A 381 -16.50 6.29 -2.00
CA THR A 381 -15.11 6.46 -1.55
C THR A 381 -14.45 5.11 -1.24
N LYS A 382 -15.24 4.07 -0.97
CA LYS A 382 -14.75 2.72 -0.66
C LYS A 382 -14.93 1.77 -1.86
N PRO A 383 -13.90 1.00 -2.26
CA PRO A 383 -14.02 0.03 -3.34
C PRO A 383 -14.93 -1.14 -2.95
N THR A 384 -15.71 -1.66 -3.88
CA THR A 384 -16.66 -2.75 -3.65
C THR A 384 -16.52 -3.84 -4.74
N PRO A 385 -16.42 -5.14 -4.37
CA PRO A 385 -16.25 -6.23 -5.34
C PRO A 385 -17.48 -6.44 -6.25
N LYS A 386 -18.64 -5.88 -5.88
CA LYS A 386 -19.86 -5.90 -6.71
C LYS A 386 -19.72 -5.09 -8.01
N LEU A 387 -18.82 -4.10 -8.02
CA LEU A 387 -18.52 -3.36 -9.26
C LEU A 387 -17.82 -4.29 -10.27
N ASP A 388 -16.87 -5.10 -9.80
CA ASP A 388 -16.18 -6.07 -10.64
C ASP A 388 -17.15 -7.11 -11.21
N GLU A 389 -18.13 -7.56 -10.41
CA GLU A 389 -19.19 -8.47 -10.87
C GLU A 389 -20.05 -7.85 -12.00
N LEU A 390 -20.39 -6.57 -11.90
CA LEU A 390 -21.10 -5.85 -12.97
C LEU A 390 -20.23 -5.74 -14.23
N LEU A 391 -18.98 -5.31 -14.07
CA LEU A 391 -18.05 -5.16 -15.19
C LEU A 391 -17.79 -6.49 -15.89
N GLU A 392 -17.72 -7.60 -15.14
CA GLU A 392 -17.59 -8.95 -15.69
C GLU A 392 -18.83 -9.32 -16.53
N LYS A 393 -20.04 -9.07 -16.02
CA LYS A 393 -21.29 -9.25 -16.80
C LYS A 393 -21.31 -8.42 -18.08
N LEU A 394 -20.83 -7.18 -18.04
CA LEU A 394 -20.74 -6.34 -19.25
C LEU A 394 -19.69 -6.90 -20.23
N CYS A 395 -18.55 -7.38 -19.74
CA CYS A 395 -17.51 -8.02 -20.57
C CYS A 395 -17.99 -9.33 -21.21
N LEU A 396 -18.88 -10.08 -20.55
CA LEU A 396 -19.49 -11.28 -21.13
C LEU A 396 -20.27 -10.97 -22.40
N SER A 397 -20.85 -9.78 -22.54
CA SER A 397 -21.54 -9.39 -23.78
C SER A 397 -20.59 -9.32 -24.99
N LEU A 398 -19.35 -8.86 -24.79
CA LEU A 398 -18.31 -8.88 -25.82
C LEU A 398 -17.91 -10.34 -26.12
N TYR A 399 -17.71 -11.14 -25.08
CA TYR A 399 -17.35 -12.54 -25.21
C TYR A 399 -18.39 -13.36 -25.99
N ASP A 400 -19.68 -13.18 -25.70
CA ASP A 400 -20.77 -13.91 -26.36
C ASP A 400 -20.85 -13.63 -27.86
N VAL A 401 -20.47 -12.42 -28.29
CA VAL A 401 -20.43 -12.05 -29.72
C VAL A 401 -19.15 -12.56 -30.39
N LEU A 402 -18.00 -12.49 -29.71
CA LEU A 402 -16.72 -12.91 -30.28
C LEU A 402 -16.54 -14.44 -30.31
N ARG A 403 -17.12 -15.17 -29.35
CA ARG A 403 -16.94 -16.62 -29.23
C ARG A 403 -17.40 -17.40 -30.46
N PRO A 404 -18.60 -17.18 -31.03
CA PRO A 404 -18.99 -17.82 -32.30
C PRO A 404 -17.99 -17.53 -33.42
N MET A 405 -17.46 -16.31 -33.50
CA MET A 405 -16.48 -15.94 -34.53
C MET A 405 -15.20 -16.76 -34.37
N ILE A 406 -14.65 -16.86 -33.16
CA ILE A 406 -13.43 -17.63 -32.83
C ILE A 406 -13.58 -19.10 -33.22
N ILE A 407 -14.73 -19.71 -32.92
CA ILE A 407 -15.00 -21.13 -33.23
C ILE A 407 -14.98 -21.38 -34.75
N HIS A 408 -15.42 -20.41 -35.57
CA HIS A 408 -15.47 -20.56 -37.03
C HIS A 408 -14.15 -20.22 -37.73
N VAL A 409 -13.15 -19.65 -37.04
CA VAL A 409 -11.84 -19.38 -37.65
C VAL A 409 -11.15 -20.70 -38.03
N ILE A 410 -10.66 -20.75 -39.27
CA ILE A 410 -10.00 -21.92 -39.88
C ILE A 410 -8.49 -21.72 -39.98
N HIS A 411 -8.06 -20.48 -40.27
CA HIS A 411 -6.67 -20.10 -40.54
C HIS A 411 -5.83 -20.06 -39.26
N LEU A 412 -4.69 -20.75 -39.28
CA LEU A 412 -3.77 -20.82 -38.15
C LEU A 412 -3.13 -19.45 -37.86
N GLU A 413 -2.84 -18.70 -38.91
CA GLU A 413 -2.21 -17.38 -38.85
C GLU A 413 -3.10 -16.41 -38.06
N THR A 414 -4.38 -16.33 -38.43
CA THR A 414 -5.36 -15.46 -37.74
C THR A 414 -5.51 -15.86 -36.28
N LEU A 415 -5.59 -17.15 -35.95
CA LEU A 415 -5.67 -17.60 -34.55
C LEU A 415 -4.40 -17.25 -33.76
N SER A 416 -3.21 -17.38 -34.37
CA SER A 416 -1.96 -17.00 -33.72
C SER A 416 -1.84 -15.48 -33.47
N GLU A 417 -2.35 -14.67 -34.40
CA GLU A 417 -2.40 -13.22 -34.24
C GLU A 417 -3.41 -12.82 -33.16
N LEU A 418 -4.58 -13.45 -33.12
CA LEU A 418 -5.56 -13.25 -32.06
C LEU A 418 -4.98 -13.58 -30.68
N CYS A 419 -4.26 -14.70 -30.53
CA CYS A 419 -3.53 -15.00 -29.29
C CYS A 419 -2.51 -13.90 -28.95
N GLY A 420 -1.76 -13.42 -29.94
CA GLY A 420 -0.79 -12.34 -29.75
C GLY A 420 -1.43 -11.03 -29.29
N ILE A 421 -2.57 -10.65 -29.87
CA ILE A 421 -3.35 -9.46 -29.50
C ILE A 421 -3.86 -9.58 -28.07
N LEU A 422 -4.51 -10.69 -27.74
CA LEU A 422 -5.12 -10.87 -26.42
C LEU A 422 -4.05 -10.96 -25.31
N LYS A 423 -2.92 -11.63 -25.59
CA LYS A 423 -1.85 -11.80 -24.62
C LYS A 423 -0.98 -10.55 -24.48
N ASN A 424 -0.40 -10.06 -25.57
CA ASN A 424 0.60 -9.00 -25.52
C ASN A 424 -0.06 -7.61 -25.48
N GLU A 425 -0.99 -7.33 -26.40
CA GLU A 425 -1.60 -6.00 -26.47
C GLU A 425 -2.62 -5.79 -25.33
N MET A 426 -3.48 -6.77 -25.04
CA MET A 426 -4.56 -6.57 -24.06
C MET A 426 -4.15 -6.90 -22.62
N LEU A 427 -3.62 -8.09 -22.36
CA LEU A 427 -3.27 -8.51 -20.99
C LEU A 427 -1.94 -7.91 -20.49
N GLU A 428 -0.90 -7.85 -21.33
CA GLU A 428 0.39 -7.28 -20.92
C GLU A 428 0.36 -5.75 -20.96
N ASP A 429 -0.04 -5.10 -22.07
CA ASP A 429 0.03 -3.63 -22.15
C ASP A 429 -1.12 -2.91 -21.41
N HIS A 430 -2.38 -3.30 -21.58
CA HIS A 430 -3.49 -2.56 -20.96
C HIS A 430 -3.74 -2.93 -19.50
N VAL A 431 -3.81 -4.23 -19.18
CA VAL A 431 -4.18 -4.71 -17.85
C VAL A 431 -3.07 -4.51 -16.81
N GLN A 432 -1.78 -4.68 -17.16
CA GLN A 432 -0.70 -4.44 -16.18
C GLN A 432 -0.60 -2.97 -15.78
N ASN A 433 -0.92 -2.05 -16.69
CA ASN A 433 -0.89 -0.62 -16.41
C ASN A 433 -2.06 -0.15 -15.53
N ASN A 434 -3.22 -0.83 -15.55
CA ASN A 434 -4.43 -0.45 -14.80
C ASN A 434 -5.08 -1.66 -14.08
N ALA A 435 -4.29 -2.39 -13.28
CA ALA A 435 -4.70 -3.66 -12.69
C ALA A 435 -5.96 -3.58 -11.81
N GLU A 436 -6.16 -2.47 -11.07
CA GLU A 436 -7.33 -2.28 -10.20
C GLU A 436 -8.63 -1.99 -10.96
N GLN A 437 -8.54 -1.35 -12.13
CA GLN A 437 -9.72 -0.93 -12.91
C GLN A 437 -10.14 -1.99 -13.94
N LEU A 438 -9.19 -2.81 -14.40
CA LEU A 438 -9.38 -3.78 -15.47
C LEU A 438 -9.40 -5.24 -14.99
N GLY A 439 -9.56 -5.48 -13.68
CA GLY A 439 -9.60 -6.84 -13.13
C GLY A 439 -10.68 -7.72 -13.75
N ALA A 440 -11.91 -7.21 -13.84
CA ALA A 440 -13.04 -7.91 -14.45
C ALA A 440 -12.87 -8.13 -15.97
N PHE A 441 -12.34 -7.13 -16.69
CA PHE A 441 -12.01 -7.26 -18.10
C PHE A 441 -10.93 -8.33 -18.35
N ALA A 442 -9.91 -8.38 -17.49
CA ALA A 442 -8.86 -9.37 -17.56
C ALA A 442 -9.39 -10.81 -17.41
N ALA A 443 -10.41 -11.03 -16.58
CA ALA A 443 -11.06 -12.34 -16.45
C ALA A 443 -11.73 -12.76 -17.77
N GLY A 444 -12.54 -11.88 -18.37
CA GLY A 444 -13.19 -12.15 -19.65
C GLY A 444 -12.21 -12.36 -20.81
N VAL A 445 -11.13 -11.57 -20.87
CA VAL A 445 -10.08 -11.72 -21.89
C VAL A 445 -9.27 -13.00 -21.70
N LYS A 446 -8.97 -13.40 -20.46
CA LYS A 446 -8.29 -14.68 -20.18
C LYS A 446 -9.13 -15.87 -20.66
N GLN A 447 -10.42 -15.87 -20.34
CA GLN A 447 -11.33 -16.90 -20.83
C GLN A 447 -11.38 -16.93 -22.36
N MET A 448 -11.43 -15.77 -23.02
CA MET A 448 -11.37 -15.69 -24.48
C MET A 448 -10.02 -16.19 -25.04
N LEU A 449 -8.90 -15.88 -24.38
CA LEU A 449 -7.58 -16.36 -24.77
C LEU A 449 -7.50 -17.89 -24.68
N GLU A 450 -8.04 -18.49 -23.62
CA GLU A 450 -8.13 -19.94 -23.45
C GLU A 450 -8.93 -20.58 -24.60
N ASP A 451 -10.11 -20.05 -24.95
CA ASP A 451 -10.93 -20.54 -26.08
C ASP A 451 -10.17 -20.42 -27.43
N VAL A 452 -9.45 -19.31 -27.66
CA VAL A 452 -8.62 -19.14 -28.88
C VAL A 452 -7.45 -20.11 -28.89
N GLN A 453 -6.80 -20.34 -27.74
CA GLN A 453 -5.69 -21.28 -27.60
C GLN A 453 -6.14 -22.72 -27.83
N GLU A 454 -7.26 -23.16 -27.25
CA GLU A 454 -7.85 -24.48 -27.50
C GLU A 454 -8.17 -24.66 -28.99
N ARG A 455 -8.78 -23.63 -29.60
CA ARG A 455 -9.07 -23.65 -31.04
C ARG A 455 -7.79 -23.72 -31.87
N LEU A 456 -6.75 -22.99 -31.50
CA LEU A 456 -5.44 -23.00 -32.15
C LEU A 456 -4.79 -24.39 -32.07
N VAL A 457 -4.83 -25.03 -30.89
CA VAL A 457 -4.34 -26.40 -30.68
C VAL A 457 -5.09 -27.39 -31.56
N TYR A 458 -6.42 -27.32 -31.59
CA TYR A 458 -7.25 -28.19 -32.44
C TYR A 458 -6.95 -28.02 -33.92
N ARG A 459 -6.88 -26.77 -34.41
CA ARG A 459 -6.56 -26.47 -35.81
C ARG A 459 -5.13 -26.88 -36.17
N THR A 460 -4.18 -26.74 -35.23
CA THR A 460 -2.81 -27.23 -35.39
C THR A 460 -2.78 -28.73 -35.58
N HIS A 461 -3.50 -29.50 -34.76
CA HIS A 461 -3.54 -30.94 -34.90
C HIS A 461 -4.11 -31.36 -36.27
N ILE A 462 -5.20 -30.72 -36.73
CA ILE A 462 -5.74 -30.94 -38.08
C ILE A 462 -4.72 -30.58 -39.17
N TYR A 463 -4.00 -29.46 -38.99
CA TYR A 463 -2.95 -29.03 -39.92
C TYR A 463 -1.83 -30.06 -39.99
N ILE A 464 -1.37 -30.61 -38.87
CA ILE A 464 -0.34 -31.66 -38.86
C ILE A 464 -0.83 -32.91 -39.60
N GLN A 465 -2.05 -33.35 -39.32
CA GLN A 465 -2.64 -34.54 -39.95
C GLN A 465 -2.84 -34.36 -41.46
N THR A 466 -3.35 -33.20 -41.89
CA THR A 466 -3.74 -32.95 -43.29
C THR A 466 -2.56 -32.48 -44.14
N ASP A 467 -1.79 -31.51 -43.65
CA ASP A 467 -0.77 -30.78 -44.41
C ASP A 467 0.66 -31.29 -44.24
N ILE A 468 0.93 -32.15 -43.25
CA ILE A 468 2.25 -32.77 -43.02
C ILE A 468 2.18 -34.28 -43.26
N ILE A 469 1.33 -35.01 -42.53
CA ILE A 469 1.22 -36.48 -42.64
C ILE A 469 0.54 -36.86 -43.97
N GLY A 470 -0.60 -36.23 -44.27
CA GLY A 470 -1.38 -36.46 -45.49
C GLY A 470 -0.78 -35.84 -46.76
N TYR A 471 0.37 -35.18 -46.67
CA TYR A 471 0.97 -34.47 -47.79
C TYR A 471 1.44 -35.44 -48.88
N LYS A 472 0.88 -35.29 -50.08
CA LYS A 472 1.32 -36.03 -51.28
C LYS A 472 2.33 -35.18 -52.04
N PRO A 473 3.59 -35.65 -52.19
CA PRO A 473 4.61 -34.88 -52.90
C PRO A 473 4.23 -34.71 -54.38
N ALA A 474 4.28 -33.47 -54.87
CA ALA A 474 4.12 -33.21 -56.29
C ALA A 474 5.36 -33.70 -57.07
N PRO A 475 5.25 -34.01 -58.37
CA PRO A 475 6.41 -34.43 -59.17
C PRO A 475 7.52 -33.36 -59.21
N GLY A 476 7.15 -32.08 -59.09
CA GLY A 476 8.11 -30.98 -58.92
C GLY A 476 8.88 -31.08 -57.60
N ASP A 477 8.25 -31.46 -56.49
CA ASP A 477 8.91 -31.53 -55.17
C ASP A 477 9.88 -32.71 -55.05
N LEU A 478 9.70 -33.73 -55.89
CA LEU A 478 10.60 -34.89 -56.01
C LEU A 478 11.69 -34.71 -57.07
N ALA A 479 11.75 -33.57 -57.76
CA ALA A 479 12.71 -33.28 -58.84
C ALA A 479 14.14 -33.00 -58.32
N TYR A 480 14.66 -33.90 -57.50
CA TYR A 480 16.04 -33.92 -57.03
C TYR A 480 16.81 -35.02 -57.80
N PRO A 481 18.05 -34.78 -58.28
CA PRO A 481 18.90 -33.60 -58.07
C PRO A 481 18.72 -32.46 -59.07
N ASP A 482 17.86 -32.59 -60.11
CA ASP A 482 17.78 -31.63 -61.22
C ASP A 482 17.55 -30.18 -60.76
N LYS A 483 16.75 -29.98 -59.71
CA LYS A 483 16.55 -28.67 -59.06
C LYS A 483 17.84 -28.07 -58.53
N LEU A 484 18.70 -28.86 -57.91
CA LEU A 484 19.96 -28.41 -57.33
C LEU A 484 21.01 -28.13 -58.42
N GLU A 485 21.06 -28.95 -59.47
CA GLU A 485 21.95 -28.72 -60.61
C GLU A 485 21.60 -27.44 -61.38
N MET A 486 20.30 -27.22 -61.65
CA MET A 486 19.82 -25.99 -62.29
C MET A 486 20.21 -24.76 -61.46
N MET A 487 20.10 -24.84 -60.14
CA MET A 487 20.47 -23.73 -59.26
C MET A 487 21.97 -23.53 -59.13
N GLU A 488 22.77 -24.59 -59.16
CA GLU A 488 24.22 -24.46 -59.21
C GLU A 488 24.65 -23.76 -60.51
N GLN A 489 24.02 -24.09 -61.64
CA GLN A 489 24.25 -23.42 -62.92
C GLN A 489 23.84 -21.94 -62.89
N ILE A 490 22.69 -21.61 -62.29
CA ILE A 490 22.26 -20.22 -62.08
C ILE A 490 23.22 -19.48 -61.14
N ALA A 491 23.67 -20.11 -60.05
CA ALA A 491 24.62 -19.49 -59.12
C ALA A 491 25.99 -19.29 -59.76
N GLN A 492 26.43 -20.21 -60.63
CA GLN A 492 27.66 -20.09 -61.40
C GLN A 492 27.54 -18.98 -62.47
N SER A 493 26.41 -18.89 -63.18
CA SER A 493 26.17 -17.82 -64.15
C SER A 493 26.11 -16.44 -63.49
N LEU A 494 25.45 -16.32 -62.33
CA LEU A 494 25.41 -15.08 -61.55
C LEU A 494 26.78 -14.68 -61.01
N LYS A 495 27.59 -15.64 -60.54
CA LYS A 495 28.98 -15.39 -60.12
C LYS A 495 29.86 -15.00 -61.31
N GLU A 496 29.64 -15.58 -62.49
CA GLU A 496 30.34 -15.20 -63.72
C GLU A 496 29.92 -13.83 -64.25
N GLU A 497 28.65 -13.46 -64.15
CA GLU A 497 28.14 -12.12 -64.47
C GLU A 497 28.70 -11.06 -63.51
N GLN A 498 28.74 -11.34 -62.20
CA GLN A 498 29.40 -10.47 -61.21
C GLN A 498 30.91 -10.33 -61.45
N LYS A 499 31.57 -11.33 -62.06
CA LYS A 499 32.99 -11.29 -62.38
C LYS A 499 33.29 -10.62 -63.73
N LYS A 500 32.28 -10.40 -64.58
CA LYS A 500 32.42 -9.82 -65.94
C LYS A 500 32.09 -8.33 -66.04
N LEU A 501 31.64 -7.67 -64.97
CA LEU A 501 31.49 -6.22 -64.94
C LEU A 501 32.79 -5.54 -64.49
N PRO A 502 33.49 -4.77 -65.35
CA PRO A 502 34.45 -3.79 -64.89
C PRO A 502 33.70 -2.64 -64.24
N SER A 503 34.28 -2.10 -63.18
CA SER A 503 33.80 -0.94 -62.43
C SER A 503 33.55 0.25 -63.36
N GLU A 504 32.30 0.52 -63.71
CA GLU A 504 31.78 1.86 -64.03
C GLU A 504 30.24 1.86 -64.16
N ALA A 505 29.65 3.01 -63.82
CA ALA A 505 28.26 3.41 -63.97
C ALA A 505 27.23 2.91 -62.93
N SER A 506 27.14 3.71 -61.86
CA SER A 506 25.89 4.05 -61.17
C SER A 506 24.74 4.34 -62.16
N PHE A 507 23.61 3.62 -62.09
CA PHE A 507 22.30 4.16 -62.46
C PHE A 507 21.11 3.35 -61.89
N SER A 508 20.31 4.05 -61.07
CA SER A 508 18.90 3.90 -60.69
C SER A 508 18.21 2.52 -60.63
N ASP A 509 17.94 2.08 -59.39
CA ASP A 509 16.96 1.04 -59.04
C ASP A 509 15.53 1.62 -59.13
N VAL A 510 14.77 1.24 -60.16
CA VAL A 510 13.31 1.42 -60.20
C VAL A 510 12.71 0.08 -59.77
N ARG A 511 12.32 -0.01 -58.50
CA ARG A 511 11.57 -1.16 -57.96
C ARG A 511 10.09 -0.96 -58.22
N LEU A 512 9.51 -1.88 -59.00
CA LEU A 512 8.08 -2.14 -59.01
C LEU A 512 7.71 -2.97 -57.78
N GLU A 513 6.68 -2.52 -57.07
CA GLU A 513 6.06 -3.22 -55.94
C GLU A 513 5.33 -4.48 -56.41
N ASP A 514 5.43 -5.54 -55.61
CA ASP A 514 4.29 -6.41 -55.31
C ASP A 514 4.43 -6.98 -53.88
N PRO A 515 3.30 -7.26 -53.18
CA PRO A 515 3.23 -7.35 -51.72
C PRO A 515 3.37 -8.78 -51.17
N ASP A 516 3.41 -8.87 -49.83
CA ASP A 516 3.34 -10.07 -48.98
C ASP A 516 4.64 -10.85 -48.71
N SER A 517 5.41 -10.41 -47.69
CA SER A 517 5.79 -11.26 -46.55
C SER A 517 6.55 -10.48 -45.45
N CYS A 518 5.89 -10.40 -44.29
CA CYS A 518 6.38 -10.14 -42.93
C CYS A 518 7.84 -9.69 -42.71
N ASN A 519 8.00 -8.44 -42.23
CA ASN A 519 9.02 -8.09 -41.23
C ASN A 519 8.53 -6.93 -40.36
N LEU A 520 8.26 -7.21 -39.08
CA LEU A 520 8.21 -6.22 -37.99
C LEU A 520 8.77 -6.91 -36.74
N VAL A 521 9.98 -6.55 -36.35
CA VAL A 521 10.29 -5.83 -35.09
C VAL A 521 11.68 -5.23 -35.27
N ASN A 522 11.77 -3.90 -35.34
CA ASN A 522 13.00 -3.17 -35.05
C ASN A 522 12.61 -2.03 -34.12
N SER A 523 12.86 -2.20 -32.82
CA SER A 523 12.77 -1.13 -31.83
C SER A 523 14.19 -0.79 -31.39
N GLY A 524 14.49 0.51 -31.41
CA GLY A 524 15.85 1.03 -31.52
C GLY A 524 16.73 0.84 -30.29
N SER A 525 18.02 0.66 -30.55
CA SER A 525 19.11 1.23 -29.76
C SER A 525 20.38 1.25 -30.61
N VAL A 526 20.98 2.43 -30.67
CA VAL A 526 22.24 2.75 -31.34
C VAL A 526 23.38 2.26 -30.45
N GLU A 527 24.28 1.38 -30.94
CA GLU A 527 25.73 1.44 -30.66
C GLU A 527 26.57 0.35 -31.37
N SER A 528 27.54 0.84 -32.15
CA SER A 528 28.89 0.30 -32.46
C SER A 528 29.11 -1.12 -33.03
N LEU A 529 29.44 -1.15 -34.34
CA LEU A 529 30.67 -1.70 -34.96
C LEU A 529 31.31 -2.98 -34.35
N ASN A 530 31.09 -4.12 -35.03
CA ASN A 530 32.14 -5.09 -35.40
C ASN A 530 31.60 -6.14 -36.40
N PRO A 531 32.14 -6.28 -37.63
CA PRO A 531 31.70 -7.31 -38.57
C PRO A 531 32.40 -8.64 -38.23
N ARG A 532 31.79 -9.46 -37.38
CA ARG A 532 32.20 -10.87 -37.23
C ARG A 532 31.63 -11.67 -38.39
N GLN A 533 32.53 -12.06 -39.29
CA GLN A 533 32.47 -13.23 -40.19
C GLN A 533 31.06 -13.72 -40.56
N GLN A 534 30.46 -13.08 -41.56
CA GLN A 534 29.38 -13.70 -42.31
C GLN A 534 29.96 -14.92 -43.03
N SER A 535 29.66 -16.12 -42.52
CA SER A 535 29.73 -17.33 -43.32
C SER A 535 28.89 -17.08 -44.58
N THR A 536 29.49 -17.23 -45.74
CA THR A 536 28.86 -17.07 -47.05
C THR A 536 27.60 -17.94 -47.12
N ILE A 537 26.43 -17.33 -46.91
CA ILE A 537 25.13 -18.00 -47.05
C ILE A 537 25.01 -18.39 -48.53
N SER A 538 24.94 -19.69 -48.80
CA SER A 538 24.77 -20.22 -50.15
C SER A 538 23.37 -19.86 -50.65
N PRO A 539 23.15 -19.55 -51.95
CA PRO A 539 21.82 -19.29 -52.52
C PRO A 539 20.83 -20.44 -52.33
N ALA A 540 21.34 -21.62 -51.95
CA ALA A 540 20.56 -22.80 -51.62
C ALA A 540 19.76 -22.71 -50.29
N ASP A 541 20.03 -21.69 -49.47
CA ASP A 541 19.38 -21.45 -48.17
C ASP A 541 18.15 -20.53 -48.24
N LEU A 542 17.67 -20.17 -49.44
CA LEU A 542 16.37 -19.52 -49.56
C LEU A 542 15.27 -20.50 -49.11
N HIS A 543 14.41 -20.05 -48.19
CA HIS A 543 13.21 -20.75 -47.68
C HIS A 543 12.29 -21.33 -48.79
N GLY A 544 12.46 -20.91 -50.05
CA GLY A 544 11.77 -21.45 -51.22
C GLY A 544 12.23 -22.83 -51.70
N MET A 545 13.41 -23.31 -51.27
CA MET A 545 13.94 -24.63 -51.66
C MET A 545 13.70 -25.73 -50.66
N TRP A 546 13.26 -25.39 -49.45
CA TRP A 546 12.98 -26.39 -48.44
C TRP A 546 11.83 -27.27 -48.88
N TYR A 547 11.93 -28.56 -48.59
CA TYR A 547 10.83 -29.47 -48.81
C TYR A 547 9.56 -28.93 -48.10
N PRO A 548 8.39 -28.88 -48.78
CA PRO A 548 7.22 -28.16 -48.29
C PRO A 548 6.80 -28.54 -46.86
N THR A 549 6.90 -29.81 -46.46
CA THR A 549 6.55 -30.22 -45.10
C THR A 549 7.49 -29.65 -44.05
N VAL A 550 8.80 -29.53 -44.33
CA VAL A 550 9.76 -28.89 -43.41
C VAL A 550 9.41 -27.43 -43.20
N ARG A 551 9.10 -26.69 -44.28
CA ARG A 551 8.69 -25.29 -44.19
C ARG A 551 7.40 -25.13 -43.39
N ARG A 552 6.39 -25.93 -43.69
CA ARG A 552 5.08 -25.94 -43.00
C ARG A 552 5.24 -26.21 -41.50
N THR A 553 6.03 -27.23 -41.13
CA THR A 553 6.32 -27.55 -39.73
C THR A 553 7.02 -26.40 -39.02
N LEU A 554 8.06 -25.80 -39.60
CA LEU A 554 8.82 -24.72 -38.96
C LEU A 554 8.01 -23.43 -38.79
N VAL A 555 7.20 -23.05 -39.80
CA VAL A 555 6.28 -21.91 -39.70
C VAL A 555 5.27 -22.16 -38.59
N CYS A 556 4.66 -23.34 -38.56
CA CYS A 556 3.73 -23.75 -37.51
C CYS A 556 4.37 -23.64 -36.11
N LEU A 557 5.55 -24.24 -35.89
CA LEU A 557 6.27 -24.17 -34.62
C LEU A 557 6.58 -22.73 -34.19
N SER A 558 7.03 -21.89 -35.13
CA SER A 558 7.36 -20.48 -34.83
C SER A 558 6.16 -19.67 -34.32
N LYS A 559 4.96 -19.94 -34.86
CA LYS A 559 3.72 -19.28 -34.47
C LYS A 559 3.20 -19.80 -33.14
N LEU A 560 3.26 -21.12 -32.91
CA LEU A 560 2.79 -21.74 -31.67
C LEU A 560 3.65 -21.35 -30.47
N TYR A 561 4.95 -21.19 -30.66
CA TYR A 561 5.91 -20.90 -29.58
C TYR A 561 5.55 -19.65 -28.76
N ARG A 562 5.03 -18.61 -29.41
CA ARG A 562 4.65 -17.35 -28.72
C ARG A 562 3.26 -17.39 -28.08
N CYS A 563 2.38 -18.25 -28.60
CA CYS A 563 0.95 -18.20 -28.33
C CYS A 563 0.47 -19.21 -27.29
N ILE A 564 1.23 -20.28 -27.05
CA ILE A 564 0.80 -21.45 -26.27
C ILE A 564 1.75 -21.70 -25.09
N ASP A 565 1.21 -22.26 -24.01
CA ASP A 565 2.00 -22.70 -22.86
C ASP A 565 3.02 -23.78 -23.20
N ARG A 566 4.13 -23.78 -22.45
CA ARG A 566 5.29 -24.66 -22.70
C ARG A 566 4.92 -26.13 -22.77
N ALA A 567 4.02 -26.61 -21.91
CA ALA A 567 3.64 -28.03 -21.86
C ALA A 567 2.85 -28.47 -23.10
N VAL A 568 1.89 -27.67 -23.55
CA VAL A 568 1.08 -27.97 -24.75
C VAL A 568 1.93 -27.80 -26.01
N PHE A 569 2.78 -26.77 -26.05
CA PHE A 569 3.73 -26.57 -27.14
C PHE A 569 4.68 -27.76 -27.30
N GLN A 570 5.22 -28.30 -26.20
CA GLN A 570 6.04 -29.50 -26.22
C GLN A 570 5.32 -30.64 -26.95
N GLY A 571 4.11 -31.01 -26.50
CA GLY A 571 3.30 -32.09 -27.11
C GLY A 571 3.07 -31.92 -28.61
N LEU A 572 2.58 -30.74 -29.01
CA LEU A 572 2.33 -30.44 -30.43
C LEU A 572 3.61 -30.44 -31.27
N SER A 573 4.71 -29.95 -30.70
CA SER A 573 5.99 -29.91 -31.41
C SER A 573 6.55 -31.31 -31.68
N GLN A 574 6.41 -32.25 -30.74
CA GLN A 574 6.79 -33.64 -30.96
C GLN A 574 5.98 -34.26 -32.10
N GLU A 575 4.66 -34.09 -32.10
CA GLU A 575 3.79 -34.62 -33.14
C GLU A 575 4.15 -34.04 -34.52
N ALA A 576 4.32 -32.73 -34.61
CA ALA A 576 4.67 -32.03 -35.85
C ALA A 576 6.05 -32.45 -36.40
N LEU A 577 7.04 -32.63 -35.51
CA LEU A 577 8.39 -33.05 -35.88
C LEU A 577 8.43 -34.52 -36.32
N SER A 578 7.77 -35.41 -35.58
CA SER A 578 7.65 -36.82 -35.94
C SER A 578 6.95 -37.00 -37.30
N ALA A 579 5.85 -36.27 -37.51
CA ALA A 579 5.14 -36.22 -38.79
C ALA A 579 6.03 -35.72 -39.94
N CYS A 580 6.83 -34.68 -39.69
CA CYS A 580 7.77 -34.15 -40.68
C CYS A 580 8.85 -35.18 -41.05
N VAL A 581 9.47 -35.83 -40.06
CA VAL A 581 10.46 -36.89 -40.28
C VAL A 581 9.86 -38.05 -41.06
N HIS A 582 8.63 -38.47 -40.74
CA HIS A 582 7.95 -39.53 -41.48
C HIS A 582 7.71 -39.15 -42.96
N SER A 583 7.27 -37.91 -43.20
CA SER A 583 7.09 -37.38 -44.56
C SER A 583 8.42 -37.32 -45.32
N LEU A 584 9.51 -36.91 -44.66
CA LEU A 584 10.85 -36.88 -45.26
C LEU A 584 11.37 -38.29 -45.62
N LEU A 585 11.12 -39.29 -44.78
CA LEU A 585 11.47 -40.68 -45.07
C LEU A 585 10.71 -41.20 -46.29
N GLY A 586 9.40 -40.91 -46.39
CA GLY A 586 8.59 -41.27 -47.56
C GLY A 586 9.04 -40.57 -48.85
N ALA A 587 9.45 -39.30 -48.76
CA ALA A 587 10.02 -38.56 -49.87
C ALA A 587 11.38 -39.13 -50.30
N ALA A 588 12.25 -39.47 -49.35
CA ALA A 588 13.55 -40.08 -49.61
C ALA A 588 13.42 -41.45 -50.31
N ASP A 589 12.46 -42.28 -49.89
CA ASP A 589 12.18 -43.57 -50.53
C ASP A 589 11.67 -43.38 -51.97
N SER A 590 10.81 -42.38 -52.19
CA SER A 590 10.29 -42.04 -53.53
C SER A 590 11.38 -41.54 -54.47
N ILE A 591 12.32 -40.73 -53.97
CA ILE A 591 13.50 -40.26 -54.73
C ILE A 591 14.43 -41.44 -55.03
N SER A 592 14.63 -42.34 -54.07
CA SER A 592 15.49 -43.52 -54.23
C SER A 592 15.01 -44.45 -55.37
N LYS A 593 13.68 -44.58 -55.55
CA LYS A 593 13.05 -45.34 -56.62
C LYS A 593 13.14 -44.67 -57.99
N ASN A 594 13.03 -43.34 -58.04
CA ASN A 594 12.97 -42.60 -59.30
C ASN A 594 14.34 -42.33 -59.92
N LYS A 595 15.39 -42.16 -59.11
CA LYS A 595 16.73 -41.79 -59.59
C LYS A 595 17.84 -42.69 -59.05
N THR A 596 18.43 -42.31 -57.91
CA THR A 596 19.49 -43.08 -57.28
C THR A 596 19.27 -43.15 -55.78
N GLN A 597 19.70 -44.26 -55.18
CA GLN A 597 19.63 -44.45 -53.73
C GLN A 597 20.52 -43.46 -52.96
N VAL A 598 21.61 -42.99 -53.59
CA VAL A 598 22.53 -42.00 -53.03
C VAL A 598 21.84 -40.63 -52.91
N ASP A 599 21.13 -40.20 -53.95
CA ASP A 599 20.40 -38.93 -53.96
C ASP A 599 19.27 -38.91 -52.94
N GLY A 600 18.56 -40.02 -52.75
CA GLY A 600 17.53 -40.16 -51.71
C GLY A 600 18.09 -40.02 -50.29
N GLN A 601 19.24 -40.63 -50.01
CA GLN A 601 19.91 -40.52 -48.71
C GLN A 601 20.50 -39.13 -48.46
N LEU A 602 21.14 -38.52 -49.46
CA LEU A 602 21.67 -37.17 -49.36
C LEU A 602 20.57 -36.12 -49.21
N PHE A 603 19.43 -36.31 -49.88
CA PHE A 603 18.23 -35.50 -49.68
C PHE A 603 17.75 -35.56 -48.22
N LEU A 604 17.67 -36.77 -47.64
CA LEU A 604 17.24 -36.97 -46.27
C LEU A 604 18.21 -36.30 -45.28
N ILE A 605 19.52 -36.52 -45.45
CA ILE A 605 20.56 -35.91 -44.60
C ILE A 605 20.48 -34.38 -44.65
N LYS A 606 20.34 -33.80 -45.85
CA LYS A 606 20.21 -32.34 -46.04
C LYS A 606 19.03 -31.79 -45.25
N HIS A 607 17.83 -32.36 -45.41
CA HIS A 607 16.62 -31.84 -44.78
C HIS A 607 16.57 -32.08 -43.27
N LEU A 608 17.15 -33.18 -42.77
CA LEU A 608 17.29 -33.41 -41.33
C LEU A 608 18.31 -32.46 -40.67
N LEU A 609 19.38 -32.09 -41.38
CA LEU A 609 20.32 -31.05 -40.91
C LEU A 609 19.65 -29.68 -40.83
N ILE A 610 18.87 -29.30 -41.85
CA ILE A 610 18.09 -28.06 -41.84
C ILE A 610 17.11 -28.08 -40.66
N LEU A 611 16.35 -29.16 -40.50
CA LEU A 611 15.38 -29.31 -39.42
C LEU A 611 16.06 -29.17 -38.05
N ARG A 612 17.20 -29.82 -37.83
CA ARG A 612 18.00 -29.74 -36.60
C ARG A 612 18.47 -28.32 -36.29
N GLU A 613 18.98 -27.61 -37.30
CA GLU A 613 19.50 -26.24 -37.13
C GLU A 613 18.36 -25.26 -36.81
N GLN A 614 17.24 -25.36 -37.52
CA GLN A 614 16.09 -24.47 -37.35
C GLN A 614 15.32 -24.72 -36.05
N ILE A 615 15.50 -25.88 -35.41
CA ILE A 615 14.92 -26.17 -34.09
C ILE A 615 15.78 -25.64 -32.94
N ALA A 616 17.08 -25.41 -33.17
CA ALA A 616 18.01 -24.99 -32.13
C ALA A 616 17.67 -23.64 -31.44
N PRO A 617 17.11 -22.62 -32.13
CA PRO A 617 16.71 -21.35 -31.51
C PRO A 617 15.49 -21.45 -30.59
N PHE A 618 14.66 -22.49 -30.72
CA PHE A 618 13.55 -22.71 -29.80
C PHE A 618 14.13 -23.21 -28.47
N HIS A 619 14.40 -22.28 -27.56
CA HIS A 619 14.88 -22.53 -26.19
C HIS A 619 13.78 -23.16 -25.32
N THR A 620 13.26 -24.30 -25.75
CA THR A 620 12.32 -25.14 -25.01
C THR A 620 12.93 -26.51 -24.84
N ASP A 621 12.87 -27.04 -23.63
CA ASP A 621 13.10 -28.46 -23.39
C ASP A 621 12.02 -29.21 -24.17
N PHE A 622 12.33 -29.76 -25.34
CA PHE A 622 11.44 -30.61 -26.15
C PHE A 622 11.22 -31.99 -25.50
N THR A 623 11.30 -32.06 -24.17
CA THR A 623 11.22 -33.27 -23.37
C THR A 623 9.80 -33.42 -22.85
N ILE A 624 9.07 -34.38 -23.39
CA ILE A 624 7.75 -34.74 -22.87
C ILE A 624 7.93 -35.94 -21.95
N LYS A 625 7.21 -35.91 -20.82
CA LYS A 625 7.11 -37.03 -19.89
C LYS A 625 6.03 -37.98 -20.41
N GLU A 626 6.41 -38.95 -21.23
CA GLU A 626 5.51 -40.06 -21.53
C GLU A 626 5.64 -41.11 -20.42
N ILE A 627 4.53 -41.37 -19.74
CA ILE A 627 4.43 -42.42 -18.72
C ILE A 627 4.04 -43.71 -19.46
N SER A 628 5.04 -44.55 -19.77
CA SER A 628 4.78 -45.86 -20.37
C SER A 628 4.96 -46.97 -19.33
N LEU A 629 4.12 -47.99 -19.40
CA LEU A 629 4.22 -49.19 -18.58
C LEU A 629 5.23 -50.15 -19.23
N ASP A 630 6.41 -50.34 -18.59
CA ASP A 630 7.42 -51.27 -19.10
C ASP A 630 7.02 -52.72 -18.73
N LEU A 631 6.35 -53.39 -19.66
CA LEU A 631 5.91 -54.79 -19.52
C LEU A 631 7.06 -55.79 -19.65
N LYS A 632 8.33 -55.38 -19.83
CA LYS A 632 9.45 -56.33 -19.97
C LYS A 632 9.61 -57.20 -18.73
N LYS A 633 9.48 -56.64 -17.53
CA LYS A 633 9.55 -57.40 -16.27
C LYS A 633 8.37 -58.38 -16.13
N THR A 634 7.16 -57.93 -16.43
CA THR A 634 5.96 -58.78 -16.46
C THR A 634 6.08 -59.90 -17.49
N ARG A 635 6.60 -59.59 -18.68
CA ARG A 635 6.86 -60.53 -19.77
C ARG A 635 7.93 -61.54 -19.36
N ASP A 636 9.05 -61.11 -18.80
CA ASP A 636 10.14 -61.99 -18.40
C ASP A 636 9.75 -62.86 -17.19
N ALA A 637 8.96 -62.33 -16.25
CA ALA A 637 8.36 -63.10 -15.15
C ALA A 637 7.31 -64.11 -15.65
N ALA A 638 6.51 -63.76 -16.66
CA ALA A 638 5.57 -64.67 -17.34
C ALA A 638 6.31 -65.76 -18.13
N PHE A 639 7.39 -65.43 -18.85
CA PHE A 639 8.23 -66.42 -19.53
C PHE A 639 8.93 -67.37 -18.54
N LYS A 640 9.31 -66.90 -17.35
CA LYS A 640 9.82 -67.75 -16.26
C LYS A 640 8.77 -68.72 -15.71
N ILE A 641 7.48 -68.38 -15.78
CA ILE A 641 6.36 -69.28 -15.46
C ILE A 641 6.15 -70.31 -16.59
N LEU A 642 6.27 -69.89 -17.85
CA LEU A 642 6.02 -70.73 -19.03
C LEU A 642 7.16 -71.71 -19.35
N ASN A 643 8.34 -71.55 -18.74
CA ASN A 643 9.48 -72.42 -18.98
C ASN A 643 9.27 -73.79 -18.28
N PRO A 644 9.28 -74.94 -18.99
CA PRO A 644 8.87 -76.24 -18.43
C PRO A 644 9.74 -76.75 -17.25
N LYS A 645 10.92 -76.17 -17.03
CA LYS A 645 11.82 -76.54 -15.93
C LYS A 645 11.45 -75.92 -14.56
N THR A 646 10.58 -74.91 -14.53
CA THR A 646 10.19 -74.16 -13.32
C THR A 646 8.76 -74.49 -12.83
N VAL A 647 7.98 -75.21 -13.63
CA VAL A 647 6.60 -75.66 -13.31
C VAL A 647 6.55 -76.54 -12.05
N SER A 648 7.62 -77.28 -11.75
CA SER A 648 7.72 -78.10 -10.52
C SER A 648 7.83 -77.27 -9.22
N ARG A 649 7.98 -75.95 -9.31
CA ARG A 649 8.04 -75.02 -8.16
C ARG A 649 6.76 -74.18 -8.00
N PHE A 650 5.75 -74.39 -8.83
CA PHE A 650 4.53 -73.54 -8.90
C PHE A 650 3.68 -73.55 -7.61
N PHE A 651 3.64 -74.69 -6.91
CA PHE A 651 2.80 -74.89 -5.72
C PHE A 651 3.59 -75.00 -4.40
N ARG A 652 4.90 -74.72 -4.40
CA ARG A 652 5.71 -74.76 -3.17
C ARG A 652 5.63 -73.41 -2.45
N LEU A 653 5.06 -73.38 -1.24
CA LEU A 653 4.97 -72.23 -0.34
C LEU A 653 6.32 -71.86 0.31
N ASN A 654 7.40 -71.78 -0.47
CA ASN A 654 8.72 -71.31 -0.02
C ASN A 654 9.06 -70.01 -0.76
N SER A 655 9.94 -69.19 -0.20
CA SER A 655 10.46 -67.91 -0.71
C SER A 655 10.94 -67.88 -2.18
N ASN A 656 11.08 -69.05 -2.83
CA ASN A 656 11.46 -69.22 -4.23
C ASN A 656 10.30 -69.70 -5.14
N ASN A 657 9.06 -69.27 -4.87
CA ASN A 657 7.89 -69.62 -5.69
C ASN A 657 7.78 -68.67 -6.90
N ALA A 658 7.74 -69.24 -8.11
CA ALA A 658 7.59 -68.49 -9.36
C ALA A 658 6.29 -67.65 -9.42
N LEU A 659 5.23 -68.07 -8.72
CA LEU A 659 3.94 -67.38 -8.67
C LEU A 659 3.98 -66.15 -7.74
N ILE A 660 4.64 -66.30 -6.57
CA ILE A 660 4.89 -65.17 -5.66
C ILE A 660 5.88 -64.20 -6.30
N GLN A 661 6.89 -64.69 -7.01
CA GLN A 661 7.84 -63.86 -7.73
C GLN A 661 7.21 -63.14 -8.93
N PHE A 662 6.21 -63.72 -9.60
CA PHE A 662 5.42 -63.01 -10.61
C PHE A 662 4.49 -61.95 -9.99
N LEU A 663 3.91 -62.21 -8.82
CA LEU A 663 3.13 -61.20 -8.09
C LEU A 663 3.98 -60.05 -7.55
N LEU A 664 5.23 -60.32 -7.13
CA LEU A 664 6.16 -59.28 -6.66
C LEU A 664 6.90 -58.56 -7.81
N GLU A 665 7.50 -59.30 -8.74
CA GLU A 665 8.36 -58.76 -9.82
C GLU A 665 7.64 -58.56 -11.15
N GLY A 666 6.43 -59.09 -11.32
CA GLY A 666 5.60 -58.92 -12.52
C GLY A 666 4.70 -57.69 -12.48
N THR A 667 4.76 -56.90 -11.41
CA THR A 667 4.13 -55.58 -11.37
C THR A 667 4.75 -54.70 -12.47
N PRO A 668 3.93 -54.12 -13.36
CA PRO A 668 4.46 -53.31 -14.45
C PRO A 668 5.13 -52.07 -13.85
N GLU A 669 6.40 -51.88 -14.16
CA GLU A 669 7.16 -50.73 -13.68
C GLU A 669 6.75 -49.52 -14.51
N ILE A 670 6.28 -48.48 -13.83
CA ILE A 670 6.00 -47.19 -14.46
C ILE A 670 7.35 -46.56 -14.75
N ARG A 671 7.75 -46.54 -16.03
CA ARG A 671 8.98 -45.88 -16.47
C ARG A 671 8.62 -44.60 -17.19
N GLU A 672 9.10 -43.50 -16.62
CA GLU A 672 9.05 -42.18 -17.23
C GLU A 672 10.07 -42.14 -18.38
N HIS A 673 9.58 -42.18 -19.63
CA HIS A 673 10.42 -41.95 -20.79
C HIS A 673 10.39 -40.46 -21.11
N TYR A 674 11.54 -39.80 -20.91
CA TYR A 674 11.78 -38.45 -21.40
C TYR A 674 12.13 -38.55 -22.89
N ILE A 675 11.13 -38.38 -23.76
CA ILE A 675 11.34 -38.35 -25.20
C ILE A 675 11.67 -36.91 -25.57
N ASP A 676 12.91 -36.69 -26.01
CA ASP A 676 13.40 -35.41 -26.49
C ASP A 676 13.29 -35.40 -28.02
N SER A 677 12.42 -34.55 -28.57
CA SER A 677 12.21 -34.45 -30.01
C SER A 677 13.50 -34.09 -30.76
N LYS A 678 14.40 -33.32 -30.14
CA LYS A 678 15.72 -33.01 -30.73
C LYS A 678 16.60 -34.24 -30.81
N LYS A 679 16.62 -35.07 -29.75
CA LYS A 679 17.35 -36.34 -29.77
C LYS A 679 16.78 -37.31 -30.79
N ASP A 680 15.47 -37.29 -31.03
CA ASP A 680 14.84 -38.16 -32.03
C ASP A 680 15.22 -37.76 -33.47
N VAL A 681 15.22 -36.45 -33.78
CA VAL A 681 15.76 -35.94 -35.05
C VAL A 681 17.25 -36.28 -35.20
N ASP A 682 18.05 -36.09 -34.14
CA ASP A 682 19.47 -36.46 -34.13
C ASP A 682 19.68 -37.97 -34.32
N ARG A 683 18.78 -38.82 -33.80
CA ARG A 683 18.83 -40.27 -33.96
C ARG A 683 18.55 -40.66 -35.41
N HIS A 684 17.52 -40.10 -36.02
CA HIS A 684 17.20 -40.33 -37.43
C HIS A 684 18.31 -39.81 -38.35
N LEU A 685 18.90 -38.66 -38.04
CA LEU A 685 20.05 -38.11 -38.76
C LEU A 685 21.25 -39.05 -38.67
N LYS A 686 21.61 -39.53 -37.47
CA LYS A 686 22.71 -40.49 -37.30
C LYS A 686 22.45 -41.79 -38.07
N ALA A 687 21.24 -42.33 -38.00
CA ALA A 687 20.87 -43.54 -38.72
C ALA A 687 20.98 -43.34 -40.25
N ALA A 688 20.52 -42.20 -40.79
CA ALA A 688 20.65 -41.87 -42.21
C ALA A 688 22.12 -41.75 -42.63
N CYS A 689 22.95 -41.10 -41.82
CA CYS A 689 24.40 -40.99 -42.06
C CYS A 689 25.10 -42.36 -42.00
N GLU A 690 24.77 -43.21 -41.03
CA GLU A 690 25.32 -44.57 -40.91
C GLU A 690 24.93 -45.45 -42.09
N GLN A 691 23.66 -45.39 -42.53
CA GLN A 691 23.18 -46.10 -43.72
C GLN A 691 23.91 -45.63 -44.98
N PHE A 692 24.10 -44.32 -45.15
CA PHE A 692 24.88 -43.76 -46.25
C PHE A 692 26.33 -44.25 -46.21
N ILE A 693 26.99 -44.19 -45.04
CA ILE A 693 28.38 -44.66 -44.87
C ILE A 693 28.49 -46.15 -45.20
N GLN A 694 27.59 -46.98 -44.70
CA GLN A 694 27.58 -48.42 -44.96
C GLN A 694 27.37 -48.71 -46.45
N GLN A 695 26.43 -48.02 -47.09
CA GLN A 695 26.15 -48.20 -48.51
C GLN A 695 27.33 -47.77 -49.39
N GLN A 696 27.93 -46.60 -49.13
CA GLN A 696 29.10 -46.14 -49.88
C GLN A 696 30.29 -47.08 -49.65
N THR A 697 30.54 -47.51 -48.41
CA THR A 697 31.60 -48.47 -48.08
C THR A 697 31.39 -49.78 -48.85
N LYS A 698 30.17 -50.32 -48.87
CA LYS A 698 29.82 -51.52 -49.64
C LYS A 698 30.05 -51.28 -51.13
N GLN A 699 29.58 -50.17 -51.70
CA GLN A 699 29.73 -49.86 -53.12
C GLN A 699 31.20 -49.76 -53.58
N PHE A 700 32.12 -49.38 -52.67
CA PHE A 700 33.56 -49.31 -52.94
C PHE A 700 34.31 -50.63 -52.69
N ILE A 701 33.89 -51.43 -51.69
CA ILE A 701 34.67 -52.56 -51.17
C ILE A 701 33.98 -53.92 -51.40
N GLU A 702 32.76 -53.99 -51.91
CA GLU A 702 31.96 -55.23 -52.04
C GLU A 702 32.76 -56.45 -52.55
N GLN A 703 33.53 -56.26 -53.63
CA GLN A 703 34.40 -57.27 -54.23
C GLN A 703 35.53 -57.75 -53.30
N LEU A 704 36.13 -56.83 -52.54
CA LEU A 704 37.15 -57.12 -51.54
C LEU A 704 36.54 -57.74 -50.28
N GLU A 705 35.36 -57.31 -49.85
CA GLU A 705 34.68 -57.80 -48.66
C GLU A 705 34.20 -59.24 -48.83
N GLU A 706 33.65 -59.60 -50.00
CA GLU A 706 33.33 -60.98 -50.35
C GLU A 706 34.56 -61.89 -50.35
N PHE A 707 35.68 -61.39 -50.88
CA PHE A 707 36.95 -62.11 -50.87
C PHE A 707 37.45 -62.32 -49.42
N MET A 708 37.44 -61.27 -48.60
CA MET A 708 37.82 -61.33 -47.20
C MET A 708 36.94 -62.29 -46.38
N THR A 709 35.64 -62.35 -46.68
CA THR A 709 34.71 -63.27 -46.03
C THR A 709 34.99 -64.72 -46.41
N LYS A 710 35.30 -64.99 -47.69
CA LYS A 710 35.74 -66.33 -48.15
C LYS A 710 37.05 -66.76 -47.50
N VAL A 711 38.01 -65.85 -47.37
CA VAL A 711 39.28 -66.10 -46.66
C VAL A 711 39.06 -66.34 -45.17
N ALA A 712 38.21 -65.54 -44.52
CA ALA A 712 37.88 -65.71 -43.10
C ALA A 712 37.16 -67.04 -42.84
N ALA A 713 36.24 -67.46 -43.72
CA ALA A 713 35.57 -68.76 -43.63
C ALA A 713 36.56 -69.92 -43.75
N LEU A 714 37.53 -69.84 -44.67
CA LEU A 714 38.61 -70.83 -44.77
C LEU A 714 39.50 -70.86 -43.54
N LYS A 715 39.91 -69.69 -43.00
CA LYS A 715 40.69 -69.61 -41.76
C LYS A 715 39.91 -70.18 -40.56
N ALA A 716 38.60 -69.90 -40.48
CA ALA A 716 37.72 -70.44 -39.44
C ALA A 716 37.60 -71.97 -39.52
N MET A 717 37.44 -72.53 -40.72
CA MET A 717 37.43 -73.98 -40.96
C MET A 717 38.78 -74.64 -40.61
N ALA A 718 39.90 -73.94 -40.82
CA ALA A 718 41.23 -74.41 -40.42
C ALA A 718 41.41 -74.44 -38.88
N THR A 719 40.87 -73.46 -38.15
CA THR A 719 40.87 -73.46 -36.67
C THR A 719 39.94 -74.48 -36.02
N GLN A 720 38.88 -74.92 -36.71
CA GLN A 720 37.92 -75.92 -36.22
C GLN A 720 38.35 -77.37 -36.50
N GLY A 721 39.60 -77.61 -36.89
CA GLY A 721 40.15 -78.95 -37.10
C GLY A 721 39.96 -79.54 -38.50
N GLY A 722 39.60 -78.72 -39.50
CA GLY A 722 39.55 -79.12 -40.91
C GLY A 722 40.93 -79.19 -41.59
N PRO A 723 41.00 -79.65 -42.86
CA PRO A 723 42.26 -79.72 -43.60
C PRO A 723 42.87 -78.32 -43.79
N LYS A 724 44.19 -78.18 -43.57
CA LYS A 724 44.94 -76.95 -43.86
C LYS A 724 45.10 -76.78 -45.38
N TYR A 725 44.18 -76.10 -46.02
CA TYR A 725 44.31 -75.70 -47.43
C TYR A 725 45.11 -74.39 -47.53
N SER A 726 46.17 -74.36 -48.34
CA SER A 726 46.90 -73.12 -48.65
C SER A 726 46.06 -72.22 -49.56
N LEU A 727 45.97 -70.91 -49.26
CA LEU A 727 45.17 -69.96 -50.04
C LEU A 727 45.53 -69.95 -51.54
N SER A 728 46.81 -70.15 -51.89
CA SER A 728 47.30 -70.19 -53.27
C SER A 728 46.78 -71.35 -54.14
N GLN A 729 46.27 -72.43 -53.53
CA GLN A 729 45.74 -73.60 -54.24
C GLN A 729 44.26 -73.45 -54.64
N GLN A 730 43.57 -72.43 -54.12
CA GLN A 730 42.16 -72.20 -54.42
C GLN A 730 41.98 -71.49 -55.77
N PRO A 731 41.05 -71.95 -56.64
CA PRO A 731 40.88 -71.40 -57.98
C PRO A 731 40.39 -69.94 -58.02
N TRP A 732 39.91 -69.41 -56.90
CA TRP A 732 39.46 -68.02 -56.73
C TRP A 732 40.48 -67.12 -56.04
N ALA A 733 41.58 -67.69 -55.51
CA ALA A 733 42.65 -66.96 -54.82
C ALA A 733 44.00 -67.07 -55.56
N GLN A 734 43.96 -67.36 -56.86
CA GLN A 734 45.15 -67.28 -57.72
C GLN A 734 45.65 -65.83 -57.81
N PRO A 735 46.98 -65.59 -57.81
CA PRO A 735 47.58 -64.26 -57.87
C PRO A 735 47.02 -63.35 -58.97
N ALA A 736 46.76 -63.90 -60.17
CA ALA A 736 46.18 -63.16 -61.29
C ALA A 736 44.74 -62.69 -61.02
N LYS A 737 43.90 -63.54 -60.40
CA LYS A 737 42.52 -63.18 -60.07
C LYS A 737 42.43 -62.18 -58.93
N ILE A 738 43.39 -62.22 -58.00
CA ILE A 738 43.51 -61.22 -56.94
C ILE A 738 43.94 -59.87 -57.55
N ASN A 739 44.89 -59.85 -58.51
CA ASN A 739 45.23 -58.64 -59.25
C ASN A 739 44.00 -58.07 -59.98
N ASP A 740 43.27 -58.90 -60.72
CA ASP A 740 42.07 -58.46 -61.44
C ASP A 740 41.03 -57.86 -60.47
N MET A 741 40.83 -58.47 -59.30
CA MET A 741 39.92 -58.00 -58.25
C MET A 741 40.38 -56.67 -57.62
N VAL A 742 41.68 -56.54 -57.34
CA VAL A 742 42.25 -55.30 -56.77
C VAL A 742 42.21 -54.18 -57.80
N SER A 743 42.53 -54.48 -59.06
CA SER A 743 42.48 -53.56 -60.19
C SER A 743 41.05 -53.12 -60.52
N SER A 744 40.06 -54.02 -60.49
CA SER A 744 38.64 -53.67 -60.65
C SER A 744 38.14 -52.80 -59.50
N THR A 745 38.54 -53.11 -58.27
CA THR A 745 38.17 -52.32 -57.09
C THR A 745 38.81 -50.93 -57.16
N TYR A 746 40.10 -50.82 -57.50
CA TYR A 746 40.80 -49.55 -57.64
C TYR A 746 40.18 -48.67 -58.73
N LYS A 747 39.81 -49.25 -59.89
CA LYS A 747 39.06 -48.55 -60.95
C LYS A 747 37.69 -48.08 -60.48
N THR A 748 36.97 -48.92 -59.73
CA THR A 748 35.63 -48.62 -59.19
C THR A 748 35.69 -47.47 -58.17
N ILE A 749 36.69 -47.47 -57.29
CA ILE A 749 36.93 -46.36 -56.37
C ILE A 749 37.21 -45.10 -57.17
N LYS A 750 38.11 -45.12 -58.15
CA LYS A 750 38.47 -43.90 -58.93
C LYS A 750 37.29 -43.27 -59.66
N THR A 751 36.43 -44.06 -60.29
CA THR A 751 35.29 -43.54 -61.07
C THR A 751 34.11 -43.12 -60.19
N LYS A 752 33.71 -43.96 -59.22
CA LYS A 752 32.56 -43.68 -58.37
C LYS A 752 32.84 -42.64 -57.30
N LEU A 753 34.08 -42.53 -56.80
CA LEU A 753 34.46 -41.52 -55.80
C LEU A 753 34.20 -40.09 -56.29
N GLN A 754 34.58 -39.78 -57.52
CA GLN A 754 34.37 -38.45 -58.11
C GLN A 754 32.88 -38.14 -58.27
N SER A 755 32.09 -39.13 -58.67
CA SER A 755 30.63 -39.01 -58.75
C SER A 755 29.99 -38.78 -57.38
N THR A 756 30.36 -39.55 -56.36
CA THR A 756 29.82 -39.43 -55.01
C THR A 756 30.21 -38.10 -54.37
N LEU A 757 31.47 -37.65 -54.50
CA LEU A 757 31.91 -36.36 -53.98
C LEU A 757 31.17 -35.20 -54.64
N ARG A 758 30.94 -35.27 -55.96
CA ARG A 758 30.13 -34.26 -56.67
C ARG A 758 28.70 -34.20 -56.13
N SER A 759 28.03 -35.35 -55.99
CA SER A 759 26.69 -35.41 -55.40
C SER A 759 26.71 -34.90 -53.95
N MET A 760 27.70 -35.27 -53.13
CA MET A 760 27.81 -34.76 -51.76
C MET A 760 27.95 -33.24 -51.73
N SER A 761 28.80 -32.65 -52.56
CA SER A 761 28.99 -31.19 -52.64
C SER A 761 27.74 -30.44 -53.10
N LEU A 762 26.94 -31.06 -53.98
CA LEU A 762 25.70 -30.49 -54.51
C LEU A 762 24.57 -30.48 -53.48
N TYR A 763 24.46 -31.53 -52.65
CA TYR A 763 23.46 -31.60 -51.59
C TYR A 763 23.90 -30.89 -50.31
N LEU A 764 25.17 -31.04 -49.90
CA LEU A 764 25.76 -30.51 -48.68
C LEU A 764 26.64 -29.31 -49.04
N SER A 765 26.12 -28.10 -48.86
CA SER A 765 26.83 -26.86 -49.20
C SER A 765 28.01 -26.53 -48.27
N ASN A 766 28.25 -27.33 -47.22
CA ASN A 766 29.32 -27.14 -46.25
C ASN A 766 30.42 -28.21 -46.40
N LYS A 767 31.64 -27.76 -46.70
CA LYS A 767 32.83 -28.62 -46.86
C LYS A 767 33.19 -29.40 -45.58
N ASP A 768 32.89 -28.84 -44.40
CA ASP A 768 33.20 -29.50 -43.13
C ASP A 768 32.27 -30.69 -42.88
N THR A 769 30.97 -30.57 -43.19
CA THR A 769 30.02 -31.69 -43.03
C THR A 769 30.28 -32.79 -44.06
N GLU A 770 30.65 -32.41 -45.29
CA GLU A 770 31.14 -33.35 -46.31
C GLU A 770 32.34 -34.15 -45.80
N PHE A 771 33.36 -33.46 -45.26
CA PHE A 771 34.56 -34.10 -44.71
C PHE A 771 34.23 -35.03 -43.54
N ILE A 772 33.37 -34.60 -42.61
CA ILE A 772 32.95 -35.42 -41.46
C ILE A 772 32.24 -36.69 -41.91
N LEU A 773 31.36 -36.62 -42.93
CA LEU A 773 30.64 -37.78 -43.46
C LEU A 773 31.53 -38.72 -44.28
N PHE A 774 32.50 -38.17 -45.02
CA PHE A 774 33.40 -38.97 -45.86
C PHE A 774 34.53 -39.65 -45.06
N LYS A 775 34.96 -39.07 -43.93
CA LYS A 775 36.05 -39.60 -43.12
C LYS A 775 35.85 -41.06 -42.65
N PRO A 776 34.67 -41.49 -42.15
CA PRO A 776 34.40 -42.89 -41.84
C PRO A 776 34.52 -43.82 -43.06
N VAL A 777 34.01 -43.41 -44.22
CA VAL A 777 34.10 -44.18 -45.47
C VAL A 777 35.57 -44.38 -45.85
N ARG A 778 36.36 -43.31 -45.80
CA ARG A 778 37.82 -43.35 -46.03
C ARG A 778 38.51 -44.32 -45.07
N ASN A 779 38.21 -44.24 -43.78
CA ASN A 779 38.81 -45.11 -42.76
C ASN A 779 38.45 -46.58 -42.99
N ASN A 780 37.20 -46.89 -43.36
CA ASN A 780 36.78 -48.26 -43.66
C ASN A 780 37.52 -48.83 -44.88
N ILE A 781 37.68 -48.03 -45.95
CA ILE A 781 38.45 -48.41 -47.13
C ILE A 781 39.92 -48.69 -46.75
N GLN A 782 40.55 -47.77 -46.01
CA GLN A 782 41.92 -47.93 -45.53
C GLN A 782 42.10 -49.20 -44.68
N GLN A 783 41.20 -49.46 -43.73
CA GLN A 783 41.26 -50.66 -42.89
C GLN A 783 41.14 -51.95 -43.70
N MET A 784 40.29 -51.97 -44.74
CA MET A 784 40.13 -53.14 -45.60
C MET A 784 41.35 -53.40 -46.47
N PHE A 785 41.95 -52.36 -47.06
CA PHE A 785 43.24 -52.49 -47.76
C PHE A 785 44.38 -52.88 -46.82
N GLN A 786 44.38 -52.42 -45.56
CA GLN A 786 45.38 -52.82 -44.56
C GLN A 786 45.24 -54.30 -44.17
N LYS A 787 44.01 -54.78 -43.95
CA LYS A 787 43.73 -56.21 -43.70
C LYS A 787 44.12 -57.07 -44.90
N LEU A 788 43.84 -56.61 -46.12
CA LEU A 788 44.27 -57.27 -47.35
C LEU A 788 45.80 -57.36 -47.43
N HIS A 789 46.52 -56.26 -47.18
CA HIS A 789 47.98 -56.26 -47.17
C HIS A 789 48.57 -57.19 -46.12
N ALA A 790 47.97 -57.27 -44.92
CA ALA A 790 48.41 -58.21 -43.88
C ALA A 790 48.23 -59.66 -44.34
N LEU A 791 47.06 -60.01 -44.90
CA LEU A 791 46.79 -61.34 -45.43
C LEU A 791 47.72 -61.72 -46.58
N LEU A 792 47.99 -60.78 -47.49
CA LEU A 792 48.88 -61.00 -48.62
C LEU A 792 50.32 -61.28 -48.16
N LYS A 793 50.79 -60.61 -47.11
CA LYS A 793 52.12 -60.84 -46.51
C LYS A 793 52.23 -62.16 -45.74
N GLU A 794 51.14 -62.65 -45.16
CA GLU A 794 51.13 -63.89 -44.39
C GLU A 794 51.12 -65.16 -45.26
N GLU A 795 50.48 -65.10 -46.44
CA GLU A 795 50.09 -66.32 -47.18
C GLU A 795 50.69 -66.46 -48.59
N PHE A 796 51.37 -65.43 -49.12
CA PHE A 796 51.92 -65.42 -50.49
C PHE A 796 53.43 -65.17 -50.52
N SER A 797 54.11 -65.74 -51.53
CA SER A 797 55.55 -65.56 -51.75
C SER A 797 55.87 -64.16 -52.31
N ASN A 798 57.13 -63.72 -52.22
CA ASN A 798 57.55 -62.42 -52.77
C ASN A 798 57.33 -62.30 -54.30
N GLU A 799 57.34 -63.42 -55.03
CA GLU A 799 57.07 -63.45 -56.47
C GLU A 799 55.56 -63.32 -56.76
N ASP A 800 54.72 -64.00 -55.97
CA ASP A 800 53.26 -63.88 -56.05
C ASP A 800 52.78 -62.47 -55.71
N LEU A 801 53.44 -61.79 -54.76
CA LEU A 801 53.16 -60.40 -54.40
C LEU A 801 53.42 -59.42 -55.55
N GLN A 802 54.43 -59.67 -56.38
CA GLN A 802 54.70 -58.87 -57.58
C GLN A 802 53.63 -59.07 -58.65
N ILE A 803 53.11 -60.30 -58.79
CA ILE A 803 52.03 -60.63 -59.74
C ILE A 803 50.71 -60.00 -59.31
N ILE A 804 50.43 -59.95 -57.99
CA ILE A 804 49.20 -59.35 -57.45
C ILE A 804 49.19 -57.81 -57.61
N ALA A 805 50.36 -57.17 -57.64
CA ALA A 805 50.53 -55.73 -57.86
C ALA A 805 49.57 -54.85 -57.03
N CYS A 806 49.43 -55.16 -55.73
CA CYS A 806 48.55 -54.41 -54.84
C CYS A 806 49.05 -52.94 -54.70
N PRO A 807 48.18 -51.93 -54.88
CA PRO A 807 48.57 -50.53 -54.71
C PRO A 807 49.00 -50.28 -53.27
N SER A 808 50.11 -49.56 -53.10
CA SER A 808 50.65 -49.25 -51.78
C SER A 808 49.65 -48.44 -50.94
N MET A 809 49.76 -48.54 -49.61
CA MET A 809 48.91 -47.78 -48.69
C MET A 809 48.99 -46.26 -48.95
N GLU A 810 50.14 -45.75 -49.39
CA GLU A 810 50.34 -44.35 -49.78
C GLU A 810 49.56 -43.98 -51.05
N GLN A 811 49.53 -44.86 -52.05
CA GLN A 811 48.74 -44.66 -53.28
C GLN A 811 47.23 -44.70 -53.00
N VAL A 812 46.78 -45.55 -52.08
CA VAL A 812 45.38 -45.58 -51.63
C VAL A 812 45.05 -44.30 -50.84
N ASN A 813 45.98 -43.82 -50.01
CA ASN A 813 45.81 -42.58 -49.26
C ASN A 813 45.78 -41.32 -50.13
N LEU A 814 46.59 -41.29 -51.20
CA LEU A 814 46.61 -40.21 -52.19
C LEU A 814 45.33 -40.20 -53.04
N LEU A 815 44.77 -41.38 -53.33
CA LEU A 815 43.52 -41.48 -54.09
C LEU A 815 42.29 -41.07 -53.26
N LEU A 816 42.35 -41.29 -51.94
CA LEU A 816 41.29 -40.93 -50.99
C LEU A 816 41.47 -39.54 -50.37
N SER A 817 42.57 -38.84 -50.67
CA SER A 817 42.73 -37.44 -50.26
C SER A 817 41.83 -36.57 -51.13
N ILE A 818 40.74 -36.08 -50.53
CA ILE A 818 39.92 -35.01 -51.09
C ILE A 818 40.85 -33.82 -51.33
N SER A 819 40.98 -33.35 -52.57
CA SER A 819 41.65 -32.08 -52.85
C SER A 819 40.86 -30.98 -52.13
N LYS A 820 41.52 -30.25 -51.22
CA LYS A 820 40.93 -29.12 -50.48
C LYS A 820 40.27 -28.08 -51.39
#